data_AF-A0A424YCH4-F1
#
_entry.id   AF-A0A424YCH4-F1
#
_cell.length_a   1.000
_cell.length_b   1.000
_cell.length_c   1.000
_cell.angle_alpha   90.00
_cell.angle_beta   90.00
_cell.angle_gamma   90.00
#
_symmetry.space_group_name_H-M   'P 1'
#
loop_
_entity.id
_entity.type
_entity.pdbx_description
1 polymer ?
#
loop_
_entity_poly.entity_id
_entity_poly.type
_entity_poly.pdbx_seq_one_letter_code
_entity_poly.pdbx_strand_id
1 'polypeptide(L)'
;MKGARKVKMKRPLSLMTLLALALALTLLAGTGFAADGQVERTWGADRYETSVEIAKERYPQGTDTLIIARGDAEGGYADGLAGSLLSEILDAPLLLTRPQSLPTSVQEAVRDLEARETVILGGTTAVSLQVEMALEELVGEGNVERIAGQDRYETAALIAEKALETGEMADHAFMVNGHAPADSLVAGAAAYRDKAPILLVGRDRIPGTTEEVIEELGLESLYLVGGTGVISQEVALDLEELAPVEKRLAGEDRYDTSVEFAREMFPDHYHFSLVRGEDASLADAVGVAVLGNPVLYVEKDQVPTSVYNYLNEILLPVSQVRVIGGPAAVGEGVIETLTSIIKAAQGVHFDEAGTYGPEPEEDPEIIEDYVTISAPGVTLRNTVIEGDLYITEGVGDGEVHLDNVTVEGDTYVYGGGPDSVLFEDSELGLVVVEDPQGKVRVIFENTKVEVKVEIRSGSLIVVEGDYEIEVSIETSQEVTLEGDFAEVFVNCPQARVTLAEGSTVEDLIIEEGAQGTELLVESGAQVKNLYINGEDSQIKGEGTIDYAEIEAPGAELEIVPEYFSIGEDIEAIIDGEEKSKEDEVLPPDPPVRPDPRPRPSPTPSPRINSATFMVGEEVVPVEGLPGLRGTIDLRDFDDLSYLVGGTITANRTGTIEITSLLDDQGENFLNLLPEGEARTQSVSSHREEELDLIGYLQEWGEMMDPQPGDPETGVSLYILREFFGESVTVEGDLAGRQVTLEINLGPHQDQ
;
A
#
# COMPACT_ATOMS: atom_id res chain seq x y z
N MET A 1 -27.53 -55.15 -60.11
CA MET A 1 -26.48 -54.51 -60.93
C MET A 1 -25.94 -53.33 -60.15
N LYS A 2 -24.62 -53.31 -59.93
CA LYS A 2 -23.92 -52.50 -58.92
C LYS A 2 -24.06 -50.99 -59.19
N GLY A 3 -24.50 -50.23 -58.19
CA GLY A 3 -24.52 -48.78 -58.21
C GLY A 3 -23.11 -48.21 -58.07
N ALA A 4 -22.68 -47.42 -59.05
CA ALA A 4 -21.43 -46.67 -59.00
C ALA A 4 -21.62 -45.42 -58.10
N ARG A 5 -20.97 -45.44 -56.93
CA ARG A 5 -20.89 -44.33 -55.98
C ARG A 5 -19.96 -43.25 -56.58
N LYS A 6 -20.49 -42.06 -56.84
CA LYS A 6 -19.69 -40.88 -57.19
C LYS A 6 -18.86 -40.46 -55.98
N VAL A 7 -17.54 -40.58 -56.07
CA VAL A 7 -16.61 -39.91 -55.16
C VAL A 7 -16.43 -38.48 -55.67
N LYS A 8 -16.90 -37.49 -54.89
CA LYS A 8 -16.57 -36.08 -55.07
C LYS A 8 -15.13 -35.88 -54.58
N MET A 9 -14.21 -35.58 -55.49
CA MET A 9 -12.90 -35.01 -55.13
C MET A 9 -13.12 -33.62 -54.52
N LYS A 10 -12.70 -33.45 -53.26
CA LYS A 10 -12.60 -32.14 -52.60
C LYS A 10 -11.52 -31.31 -53.31
N ARG A 11 -11.82 -30.03 -53.57
CA ARG A 11 -10.86 -29.05 -54.09
C ARG A 11 -9.78 -28.80 -53.02
N PRO A 12 -8.50 -28.58 -53.41
CA PRO A 12 -7.45 -28.26 -52.44
C PRO A 12 -7.74 -26.89 -51.81
N LEU A 13 -7.64 -26.83 -50.49
CA LEU A 13 -7.69 -25.59 -49.71
C LEU A 13 -6.60 -24.64 -50.25
N SER A 14 -6.98 -23.40 -50.55
CA SER A 14 -6.04 -22.42 -51.12
C SER A 14 -4.95 -22.10 -50.09
N LEU A 15 -3.72 -21.86 -50.56
CA LEU A 15 -2.58 -21.48 -49.74
C LEU A 15 -2.84 -20.19 -48.91
N MET A 16 -3.79 -19.34 -49.33
CA MET A 16 -4.22 -18.16 -48.58
C MET A 16 -5.03 -18.50 -47.31
N THR A 17 -5.78 -19.60 -47.30
CA THR A 17 -6.54 -20.05 -46.10
C THR A 17 -5.62 -20.64 -45.02
N LEU A 18 -4.47 -21.20 -45.40
CA LEU A 18 -3.45 -21.67 -44.45
C LEU A 18 -2.61 -20.51 -43.91
N LEU A 19 -2.36 -19.46 -44.71
CA LEU A 19 -1.68 -18.26 -44.25
C LEU A 19 -2.54 -17.41 -43.31
N ALA A 20 -3.86 -17.32 -43.56
CA ALA A 20 -4.80 -16.67 -42.65
C ALA A 20 -5.00 -17.44 -41.34
N LEU A 21 -4.91 -18.78 -41.36
CA LEU A 21 -4.97 -19.60 -40.15
C LEU A 21 -3.66 -19.53 -39.35
N ALA A 22 -2.51 -19.42 -40.01
CA ALA A 22 -1.23 -19.20 -39.33
C ALA A 22 -1.11 -17.78 -38.73
N LEU A 23 -1.70 -16.76 -39.38
CA LEU A 23 -1.75 -15.40 -38.83
C LEU A 23 -2.79 -15.25 -37.70
N ALA A 24 -3.86 -16.06 -37.73
CA ALA A 24 -4.83 -16.13 -36.63
C ALA A 24 -4.32 -16.98 -35.44
N LEU A 25 -3.42 -17.94 -35.67
CA LEU A 25 -2.77 -18.69 -34.59
C LEU A 25 -1.63 -17.91 -33.89
N THR A 26 -1.10 -16.85 -34.52
CA THR A 26 -0.16 -15.91 -33.88
C THR A 26 -0.86 -14.75 -33.15
N LEU A 27 -2.19 -14.69 -33.17
CA LEU A 27 -3.00 -13.76 -32.34
C LEU A 27 -3.62 -14.46 -31.11
N LEU A 28 -3.26 -15.72 -30.84
CA LEU A 28 -3.60 -16.45 -29.62
C LEU A 28 -2.35 -16.84 -28.81
N ALA A 29 -1.22 -16.17 -29.05
CA ALA A 29 -0.02 -16.30 -28.23
C ALA A 29 0.23 -14.97 -27.53
N GLY A 30 -0.01 -14.97 -26.22
CA GLY A 30 0.29 -13.88 -25.31
C GLY A 30 -0.88 -12.92 -25.08
N THR A 31 -1.79 -13.27 -24.18
CA THR A 31 -1.99 -12.36 -23.05
C THR A 31 -0.62 -12.28 -22.38
N GLY A 32 0.19 -11.32 -22.81
CA GLY A 32 1.41 -11.02 -22.07
C GLY A 32 0.92 -10.59 -20.71
N PHE A 33 1.22 -11.38 -19.68
CA PHE A 33 1.37 -10.82 -18.35
C PHE A 33 2.24 -9.57 -18.51
N ALA A 34 1.81 -8.45 -17.92
CA ALA A 34 2.64 -7.25 -17.88
C ALA A 34 4.03 -7.70 -17.40
N ALA A 35 5.07 -7.35 -18.14
CA ALA A 35 6.41 -7.70 -17.70
C ALA A 35 6.65 -7.04 -16.34
N ASP A 36 7.02 -7.83 -15.34
CA ASP A 36 7.27 -7.36 -13.99
C ASP A 36 8.22 -6.14 -13.98
N GLY A 37 7.96 -5.19 -13.08
CA GLY A 37 8.90 -4.08 -12.85
C GLY A 37 8.84 -2.91 -13.82
N GLN A 38 7.65 -2.44 -14.17
CA GLN A 38 7.49 -1.33 -15.11
C GLN A 38 6.81 -0.10 -14.51
N VAL A 39 7.34 1.06 -14.91
CA VAL A 39 6.64 2.33 -14.81
C VAL A 39 5.71 2.42 -16.02
N GLU A 40 4.42 2.31 -15.77
CA GLU A 40 3.38 2.42 -16.80
C GLU A 40 2.71 3.79 -16.75
N ARG A 41 2.03 4.16 -17.84
CA ARG A 41 1.33 5.44 -17.90
C ARG A 41 -0.07 5.28 -18.45
N THR A 42 -1.06 5.73 -17.69
CA THR A 42 -2.48 5.77 -18.10
C THR A 42 -2.91 7.22 -18.28
N TRP A 43 -3.28 7.57 -19.51
CA TRP A 43 -3.58 8.96 -19.86
C TRP A 43 -4.41 9.11 -21.13
N GLY A 44 -5.24 10.15 -21.16
CA GLY A 44 -5.92 10.65 -22.35
C GLY A 44 -5.47 12.06 -22.73
N ALA A 45 -5.98 12.61 -23.84
CA ALA A 45 -5.62 13.95 -24.31
C ALA A 45 -6.08 15.07 -23.35
N ASP A 46 -7.10 14.80 -22.56
CA ASP A 46 -7.54 15.61 -21.42
C ASP A 46 -8.03 14.71 -20.29
N ARG A 47 -8.35 15.30 -19.13
CA ARG A 47 -8.86 14.59 -17.94
C ARG A 47 -10.09 13.72 -18.17
N TYR A 48 -10.95 14.10 -19.12
CA TYR A 48 -12.16 13.34 -19.40
C TYR A 48 -11.78 12.05 -20.11
N GLU A 49 -10.85 12.12 -21.06
CA GLU A 49 -10.28 10.93 -21.69
C GLU A 49 -9.40 10.13 -20.72
N THR A 50 -8.60 10.75 -19.84
CA THR A 50 -7.86 10.02 -18.79
C THR A 50 -8.79 9.22 -17.89
N SER A 51 -9.94 9.79 -17.46
CA SER A 51 -10.93 9.02 -16.67
C SER A 51 -11.50 7.83 -17.44
N VAL A 52 -11.65 7.95 -18.77
CA VAL A 52 -12.10 6.85 -19.64
C VAL A 52 -11.03 5.76 -19.77
N GLU A 53 -9.76 6.13 -19.91
CA GLU A 53 -8.66 5.15 -19.99
C GLU A 53 -8.51 4.36 -18.68
N ILE A 54 -8.58 5.03 -17.52
CA ILE A 54 -8.59 4.34 -16.21
C ILE A 54 -9.77 3.37 -16.12
N ALA A 55 -10.97 3.79 -16.54
CA ALA A 55 -12.14 2.93 -16.54
C ALA A 55 -11.97 1.69 -17.45
N LYS A 56 -11.42 1.86 -18.66
CA LYS A 56 -11.20 0.75 -19.59
C LYS A 56 -10.13 -0.23 -19.09
N GLU A 57 -9.13 0.28 -18.39
CA GLU A 57 -8.08 -0.53 -17.77
C GLU A 57 -8.62 -1.41 -16.66
N ARG A 58 -9.44 -0.83 -15.76
CA ARG A 58 -10.03 -1.57 -14.62
C ARG A 58 -11.21 -2.47 -15.01
N TYR A 59 -11.95 -2.09 -16.05
CA TYR A 59 -13.15 -2.79 -16.53
C TYR A 59 -13.02 -3.26 -17.98
N PRO A 60 -12.04 -4.13 -18.31
CA PRO A 60 -11.80 -4.57 -19.69
C PRO A 60 -12.94 -5.42 -20.26
N GLN A 61 -13.80 -5.96 -19.40
CA GLN A 61 -15.01 -6.72 -19.78
C GLN A 61 -16.29 -5.87 -19.81
N GLY A 62 -16.19 -4.57 -19.51
CA GLY A 62 -17.33 -3.69 -19.30
C GLY A 62 -17.87 -3.70 -17.87
N THR A 63 -18.92 -2.92 -17.64
CA THR A 63 -19.62 -2.74 -16.36
C THR A 63 -21.07 -2.36 -16.63
N ASP A 64 -22.01 -2.78 -15.77
CA ASP A 64 -23.42 -2.41 -15.92
C ASP A 64 -23.69 -0.95 -15.53
N THR A 65 -22.86 -0.35 -14.66
CA THR A 65 -23.09 0.98 -14.06
C THR A 65 -21.89 1.91 -14.24
N LEU A 66 -22.13 3.20 -14.45
CA LEU A 66 -21.08 4.24 -14.47
C LEU A 66 -21.39 5.37 -13.49
N ILE A 67 -20.37 5.84 -12.78
CA ILE A 67 -20.47 7.02 -11.92
C ILE A 67 -19.98 8.23 -12.70
N ILE A 68 -20.75 9.33 -12.70
CA ILE A 68 -20.46 10.55 -13.45
C ILE A 68 -20.30 11.73 -12.49
N ALA A 69 -19.10 12.32 -12.47
CA ALA A 69 -18.79 13.49 -11.65
C ALA A 69 -18.28 14.68 -12.48
N ARG A 70 -18.37 15.88 -11.93
CA ARG A 70 -17.85 17.11 -12.56
C ARG A 70 -16.32 17.11 -12.59
N GLY A 71 -15.72 17.40 -13.74
CA GLY A 71 -14.27 17.34 -13.95
C GLY A 71 -13.53 18.66 -14.20
N ASP A 72 -14.12 19.85 -14.10
CA ASP A 72 -13.40 21.14 -14.26
C ASP A 72 -12.95 21.80 -12.93
N ALA A 73 -11.80 22.50 -12.98
CA ALA A 73 -11.07 23.00 -11.80
C ALA A 73 -11.79 24.01 -10.92
N GLU A 74 -12.82 24.67 -11.43
CA GLU A 74 -13.61 25.61 -10.65
C GLU A 74 -14.51 24.92 -9.61
N GLY A 75 -14.79 23.62 -9.76
CA GLY A 75 -15.65 22.86 -8.85
C GLY A 75 -14.93 22.25 -7.64
N GLY A 76 -13.61 22.08 -7.71
CA GLY A 76 -12.81 21.42 -6.66
C GLY A 76 -13.06 19.91 -6.49
N TYR A 77 -13.78 19.27 -7.42
CA TYR A 77 -14.00 17.81 -7.56
C TYR A 77 -14.46 17.02 -6.32
N ALA A 78 -14.85 17.69 -5.24
CA ALA A 78 -15.17 17.07 -3.95
C ALA A 78 -16.21 15.93 -4.08
N ASP A 79 -17.26 16.15 -4.87
CA ASP A 79 -18.32 15.17 -5.11
C ASP A 79 -17.78 13.90 -5.78
N GLY A 80 -16.78 14.03 -6.67
CA GLY A 80 -16.14 12.88 -7.32
C GLY A 80 -15.20 12.12 -6.38
N LEU A 81 -14.49 12.83 -5.49
CA LEU A 81 -13.59 12.19 -4.53
C LEU A 81 -14.35 11.35 -3.50
N ALA A 82 -15.50 11.84 -3.02
CA ALA A 82 -16.42 11.06 -2.17
C ALA A 82 -17.01 9.84 -2.88
N GLY A 83 -17.06 9.84 -4.22
CA GLY A 83 -17.55 8.72 -5.03
C GLY A 83 -16.63 7.50 -5.09
N SER A 84 -15.45 7.53 -4.47
CA SER A 84 -14.51 6.40 -4.46
C SER A 84 -15.12 5.17 -3.79
N LEU A 85 -15.77 5.34 -2.64
CA LEU A 85 -16.55 4.30 -1.96
C LEU A 85 -17.61 3.70 -2.89
N LEU A 86 -18.42 4.55 -3.51
CA LEU A 86 -19.53 4.10 -4.35
C LEU A 86 -19.04 3.34 -5.59
N SER A 87 -17.82 3.63 -6.05
CA SER A 87 -17.20 2.91 -7.17
C SER A 87 -16.93 1.45 -6.82
N GLU A 88 -16.52 1.16 -5.58
CA GLU A 88 -16.36 -0.22 -5.10
C GLU A 88 -17.72 -0.91 -4.87
N ILE A 89 -18.65 -0.24 -4.18
CA ILE A 89 -19.97 -0.83 -3.86
C ILE A 89 -20.78 -1.21 -5.11
N LEU A 90 -20.69 -0.39 -6.16
CA LEU A 90 -21.44 -0.61 -7.40
C LEU A 90 -20.66 -1.38 -8.47
N ASP A 91 -19.39 -1.73 -8.19
CA ASP A 91 -18.44 -2.24 -9.20
C ASP A 91 -18.46 -1.37 -10.48
N ALA A 92 -18.31 -0.05 -10.29
CA ALA A 92 -18.54 0.96 -11.31
C ALA A 92 -17.39 1.99 -11.37
N PRO A 93 -16.82 2.28 -12.55
CA PRO A 93 -15.82 3.32 -12.69
C PRO A 93 -16.42 4.73 -12.61
N LEU A 94 -15.61 5.66 -12.13
CA LEU A 94 -15.91 7.08 -12.10
C LEU A 94 -15.36 7.80 -13.33
N LEU A 95 -16.27 8.32 -14.16
CA LEU A 95 -15.97 9.15 -15.32
C LEU A 95 -16.26 10.63 -15.05
N LEU A 96 -15.47 11.49 -15.69
CA LEU A 96 -15.60 12.94 -15.55
C LEU A 96 -16.42 13.56 -16.68
N THR A 97 -17.18 14.60 -16.37
CA THR A 97 -17.93 15.39 -17.37
C THR A 97 -17.69 16.89 -17.25
N ARG A 98 -17.98 17.65 -18.31
CA ARG A 98 -18.04 19.12 -18.24
C ARG A 98 -19.40 19.53 -17.67
N PRO A 99 -19.51 20.65 -16.94
CA PRO A 99 -20.76 21.02 -16.26
C PRO A 99 -21.98 21.12 -17.17
N GLN A 100 -21.76 21.55 -18.42
CA GLN A 100 -22.82 21.85 -19.39
C GLN A 100 -22.79 20.94 -20.63
N SER A 101 -21.90 19.95 -20.69
CA SER A 101 -21.78 19.09 -21.88
C SER A 101 -21.07 17.76 -21.58
N LEU A 102 -21.68 16.65 -21.98
CA LEU A 102 -21.05 15.34 -21.90
C LEU A 102 -19.96 15.19 -22.98
N PRO A 103 -18.67 15.01 -22.63
CA PRO A 103 -17.60 14.83 -23.61
C PRO A 103 -17.87 13.65 -24.54
N THR A 104 -17.45 13.73 -25.81
CA THR A 104 -17.64 12.63 -26.77
C THR A 104 -16.93 11.34 -26.32
N SER A 105 -15.73 11.45 -25.75
CA SER A 105 -15.00 10.30 -25.19
C SER A 105 -15.81 9.56 -24.11
N VAL A 106 -16.52 10.31 -23.26
CA VAL A 106 -17.38 9.73 -22.20
C VAL A 106 -18.63 9.10 -22.80
N GLN A 107 -19.25 9.72 -23.82
CA GLN A 107 -20.38 9.11 -24.54
C GLN A 107 -20.00 7.80 -25.23
N GLU A 108 -18.78 7.72 -25.76
CA GLU A 108 -18.23 6.49 -26.36
C GLU A 108 -17.93 5.45 -25.27
N ALA A 109 -17.33 5.86 -24.14
CA ALA A 109 -17.08 4.99 -23.00
C ALA A 109 -18.35 4.33 -22.45
N VAL A 110 -19.47 5.07 -22.35
CA VAL A 110 -20.78 4.51 -21.95
C VAL A 110 -21.18 3.34 -22.86
N ARG A 111 -20.86 3.39 -24.15
CA ARG A 111 -21.17 2.30 -25.10
C ARG A 111 -20.14 1.20 -25.07
N ASP A 112 -18.86 1.55 -25.01
CA ASP A 112 -17.72 0.62 -25.04
C ASP A 112 -17.70 -0.27 -23.79
N LEU A 113 -18.05 0.31 -22.63
CA LEU A 113 -18.15 -0.41 -21.35
C LEU A 113 -19.50 -1.13 -21.19
N GLU A 114 -20.38 -1.07 -22.20
CA GLU A 114 -21.73 -1.67 -22.21
C GLU A 114 -22.65 -1.26 -21.05
N ALA A 115 -22.42 -0.07 -20.48
CA ALA A 115 -23.16 0.45 -19.34
C ALA A 115 -24.65 0.65 -19.63
N ARG A 116 -25.48 0.30 -18.66
CA ARG A 116 -26.95 0.34 -18.72
C ARG A 116 -27.54 1.30 -17.70
N GLU A 117 -26.77 1.67 -16.68
CA GLU A 117 -27.16 2.59 -15.63
C GLU A 117 -26.06 3.63 -15.41
N THR A 118 -26.45 4.83 -14.97
CA THR A 118 -25.50 5.88 -14.61
C THR A 118 -25.92 6.58 -13.33
N VAL A 119 -24.96 6.86 -12.46
CA VAL A 119 -25.16 7.63 -11.23
C VAL A 119 -24.42 8.95 -11.34
N ILE A 120 -25.15 10.07 -11.29
CA ILE A 120 -24.59 11.42 -11.33
C ILE A 120 -24.32 11.89 -9.91
N LEU A 121 -23.07 12.29 -9.64
CA LEU A 121 -22.69 12.92 -8.39
C LEU A 121 -22.71 14.45 -8.52
N GLY A 122 -23.44 15.10 -7.61
CA GLY A 122 -23.54 16.55 -7.52
C GLY A 122 -24.79 17.15 -8.17
N GLY A 123 -25.15 18.34 -7.72
CA GLY A 123 -26.35 19.05 -8.17
C GLY A 123 -26.30 19.54 -9.61
N THR A 124 -27.40 20.15 -10.08
CA THR A 124 -27.52 20.66 -11.47
C THR A 124 -26.56 21.81 -11.82
N THR A 125 -25.97 22.45 -10.81
CA THR A 125 -24.89 23.44 -10.99
C THR A 125 -23.54 22.77 -11.29
N ALA A 126 -23.34 21.56 -10.77
CA ALA A 126 -22.14 20.75 -11.00
C ALA A 126 -22.26 19.96 -12.31
N VAL A 127 -23.37 19.24 -12.49
CA VAL A 127 -23.68 18.46 -13.68
C VAL A 127 -25.09 18.82 -14.15
N SER A 128 -25.20 19.64 -15.19
CA SER A 128 -26.50 20.18 -15.63
C SER A 128 -27.49 19.12 -16.10
N LEU A 129 -28.77 19.51 -16.13
CA LEU A 129 -29.84 18.71 -16.75
C LEU A 129 -29.55 18.37 -18.22
N GLN A 130 -28.75 19.18 -18.94
CA GLN A 130 -28.38 18.87 -20.32
C GLN A 130 -27.45 17.66 -20.40
N VAL A 131 -26.58 17.47 -19.39
CA VAL A 131 -25.71 16.30 -19.31
C VAL A 131 -26.54 15.08 -18.91
N GLU A 132 -27.44 15.22 -17.94
CA GLU A 132 -28.38 14.18 -17.53
C GLU A 132 -29.21 13.67 -18.71
N MET A 133 -29.86 14.56 -19.46
CA MET A 133 -30.62 14.19 -20.67
C MET A 133 -29.76 13.49 -21.73
N ALA A 134 -28.47 13.84 -21.83
CA ALA A 134 -27.57 13.16 -22.76
C ALA A 134 -27.22 11.73 -22.30
N LEU A 135 -27.11 11.51 -20.98
CA LEU A 135 -26.94 10.17 -20.41
C LEU A 135 -28.24 9.35 -20.56
N GLU A 136 -29.41 9.94 -20.30
CA GLU A 136 -30.71 9.30 -20.50
C GLU A 136 -30.92 8.85 -21.96
N GLU A 137 -30.41 9.59 -22.95
CA GLU A 137 -30.44 9.18 -24.36
C GLU A 137 -29.56 7.95 -24.64
N LEU A 138 -28.49 7.74 -23.86
CA LEU A 138 -27.58 6.61 -24.00
C LEU A 138 -28.07 5.36 -23.27
N VAL A 139 -28.51 5.51 -22.01
CA VAL A 139 -28.84 4.40 -21.12
C VAL A 139 -30.33 4.22 -20.83
N GLY A 140 -31.15 5.25 -21.10
CA GLY A 140 -32.59 5.28 -20.85
C GLY A 140 -32.99 6.20 -19.68
N GLU A 141 -34.13 6.92 -19.80
CA GLU A 141 -34.63 7.88 -18.79
C GLU A 141 -34.80 7.29 -17.38
N GLY A 142 -35.08 5.98 -17.26
CA GLY A 142 -35.25 5.31 -15.96
C GLY A 142 -33.97 4.82 -15.31
N ASN A 143 -32.83 4.99 -15.99
CA ASN A 143 -31.55 4.38 -15.63
C ASN A 143 -30.49 5.43 -15.28
N VAL A 144 -30.91 6.68 -15.00
CA VAL A 144 -30.05 7.76 -14.55
C VAL A 144 -30.48 8.16 -13.13
N GLU A 145 -29.62 7.91 -12.16
CA GLU A 145 -29.80 8.35 -10.77
C GLU A 145 -28.94 9.59 -10.51
N ARG A 146 -29.38 10.48 -9.63
CA ARG A 146 -28.60 11.65 -9.21
C ARG A 146 -28.54 11.73 -7.68
N ILE A 147 -27.33 11.77 -7.15
CA ILE A 147 -27.05 11.97 -5.73
C ILE A 147 -26.50 13.39 -5.57
N ALA A 148 -27.24 14.25 -4.87
CA ALA A 148 -26.90 15.66 -4.74
C ALA A 148 -27.50 16.30 -3.49
N GLY A 149 -26.64 16.88 -2.65
CA GLY A 149 -27.02 17.76 -1.55
C GLY A 149 -27.06 19.23 -1.95
N GLN A 150 -27.36 20.11 -0.99
CA GLN A 150 -27.32 21.57 -1.16
C GLN A 150 -25.90 22.09 -1.31
N ASP A 151 -24.93 21.39 -0.74
CA ASP A 151 -23.51 21.64 -0.87
C ASP A 151 -22.69 20.33 -0.90
N ARG A 152 -21.36 20.46 -0.88
CA ARG A 152 -20.43 19.32 -0.95
C ARG A 152 -20.49 18.42 0.28
N TYR A 153 -20.83 18.99 1.45
CA TYR A 153 -20.85 18.25 2.71
C TYR A 153 -22.07 17.33 2.74
N GLU A 154 -23.24 17.88 2.39
CA GLU A 154 -24.48 17.09 2.26
C GLU A 154 -24.39 16.09 1.10
N THR A 155 -23.71 16.43 -0.01
CA THR A 155 -23.51 15.47 -1.11
C THR A 155 -22.66 14.28 -0.66
N ALA A 156 -21.59 14.50 0.11
CA ALA A 156 -20.76 13.42 0.65
C ALA A 156 -21.53 12.52 1.62
N ALA A 157 -22.36 13.12 2.50
CA ALA A 157 -23.24 12.37 3.39
C ALA A 157 -24.21 11.46 2.62
N LEU A 158 -24.91 12.01 1.60
CA LEU A 158 -25.84 11.24 0.77
C LEU A 158 -25.16 10.12 -0.04
N ILE A 159 -23.89 10.29 -0.42
CA ILE A 159 -23.11 9.21 -1.07
C ILE A 159 -22.86 8.07 -0.07
N ALA A 160 -22.49 8.40 1.17
CA ALA A 160 -22.24 7.39 2.21
C ALA A 160 -23.54 6.65 2.60
N GLU A 161 -24.65 7.37 2.77
CA GLU A 161 -25.98 6.76 2.98
C GLU A 161 -26.35 5.81 1.84
N LYS A 162 -26.18 6.25 0.59
CA LYS A 162 -26.46 5.40 -0.58
C LYS A 162 -25.58 4.15 -0.61
N ALA A 163 -24.30 4.29 -0.24
CA ALA A 163 -23.38 3.16 -0.17
C ALA A 163 -23.86 2.12 0.85
N LEU A 164 -24.22 2.54 2.06
CA LEU A 164 -24.77 1.67 3.11
C LEU A 164 -26.10 1.01 2.70
N GLU A 165 -26.97 1.73 1.98
CA GLU A 165 -28.22 1.15 1.46
C GLU A 165 -27.99 0.07 0.41
N THR A 166 -26.87 0.14 -0.33
CA THR A 166 -26.63 -0.68 -1.52
C THR A 166 -25.67 -1.84 -1.26
N GLY A 167 -24.79 -1.73 -0.28
CA GLY A 167 -23.83 -2.77 0.07
C GLY A 167 -23.20 -2.55 1.45
N GLU A 168 -22.24 -3.41 1.77
CA GLU A 168 -21.45 -3.29 3.01
C GLU A 168 -20.51 -2.10 2.96
N MET A 169 -20.43 -1.39 4.07
CA MET A 169 -19.56 -0.24 4.27
C MET A 169 -18.78 -0.46 5.55
N ALA A 170 -17.55 0.03 5.60
CA ALA A 170 -16.76 0.01 6.82
C ALA A 170 -17.40 0.84 7.93
N ASP A 171 -17.08 0.46 9.16
CA ASP A 171 -17.41 1.14 10.41
C ASP A 171 -16.54 2.40 10.66
N HIS A 172 -15.57 2.68 9.79
CA HIS A 172 -14.70 3.86 9.91
C HIS A 172 -14.83 4.81 8.73
N ALA A 173 -14.48 6.09 8.94
CA ALA A 173 -14.50 7.09 7.88
C ALA A 173 -13.21 7.91 7.77
N PHE A 174 -12.92 8.36 6.55
CA PHE A 174 -11.87 9.32 6.28
C PHE A 174 -12.43 10.74 6.30
N MET A 175 -12.02 11.52 7.31
CA MET A 175 -12.40 12.91 7.50
C MET A 175 -11.41 13.82 6.78
N VAL A 176 -11.89 14.54 5.77
CA VAL A 176 -11.05 15.40 4.92
C VAL A 176 -11.63 16.81 4.83
N ASN A 177 -10.77 17.81 4.62
CA ASN A 177 -11.27 19.18 4.44
C ASN A 177 -11.94 19.31 3.07
N GLY A 178 -13.21 19.73 3.03
CA GLY A 178 -13.98 19.86 1.80
C GLY A 178 -13.44 20.88 0.79
N HIS A 179 -12.42 21.68 1.15
CA HIS A 179 -11.72 22.64 0.30
C HIS A 179 -10.22 22.31 0.09
N ALA A 180 -9.75 21.14 0.52
CA ALA A 180 -8.38 20.64 0.32
C ALA A 180 -8.39 19.35 -0.53
N PRO A 181 -8.56 19.45 -1.87
CA PRO A 181 -8.76 18.28 -2.73
C PRO A 181 -7.56 17.33 -2.78
N ALA A 182 -6.35 17.81 -2.44
CA ALA A 182 -5.16 16.98 -2.39
C ALA A 182 -5.26 15.90 -1.29
N ASP A 183 -5.80 16.23 -0.12
CA ASP A 183 -5.90 15.28 0.98
C ASP A 183 -7.00 14.23 0.69
N SER A 184 -8.10 14.67 0.07
CA SER A 184 -9.22 13.80 -0.33
C SER A 184 -8.84 12.78 -1.40
N LEU A 185 -7.98 13.12 -2.37
CA LEU A 185 -7.59 12.19 -3.43
C LEU A 185 -6.66 11.08 -2.93
N VAL A 186 -5.79 11.38 -1.96
CA VAL A 186 -4.93 10.36 -1.33
C VAL A 186 -5.77 9.33 -0.58
N ALA A 187 -6.81 9.81 0.12
CA ALA A 187 -7.75 8.94 0.83
C ALA A 187 -8.60 8.05 -0.10
N GLY A 188 -8.75 8.44 -1.37
CA GLY A 188 -9.62 7.76 -2.33
C GLY A 188 -9.32 6.27 -2.50
N ALA A 189 -8.04 5.89 -2.60
CA ALA A 189 -7.65 4.48 -2.78
C ALA A 189 -7.99 3.62 -1.55
N ALA A 190 -7.76 4.14 -0.34
CA ALA A 190 -8.13 3.43 0.89
C ALA A 190 -9.65 3.39 1.05
N ALA A 191 -10.36 4.49 0.78
CA ALA A 191 -11.82 4.53 0.78
C ALA A 191 -12.47 3.52 -0.20
N TYR A 192 -11.85 3.35 -1.37
CA TYR A 192 -12.24 2.32 -2.34
C TYR A 192 -11.99 0.91 -1.79
N ARG A 193 -10.76 0.60 -1.37
CA ARG A 193 -10.36 -0.72 -0.86
C ARG A 193 -11.15 -1.14 0.40
N ASP A 194 -11.23 -0.23 1.37
CA ASP A 194 -11.81 -0.48 2.69
C ASP A 194 -13.34 -0.38 2.68
N LYS A 195 -13.95 0.05 1.56
CA LYS A 195 -15.36 0.44 1.49
C LYS A 195 -15.73 1.45 2.59
N ALA A 196 -14.84 2.41 2.83
CA ALA A 196 -15.01 3.44 3.84
C ALA A 196 -15.45 4.79 3.24
N PRO A 197 -16.40 5.51 3.85
CA PRO A 197 -16.83 6.81 3.36
C PRO A 197 -15.77 7.89 3.55
N ILE A 198 -15.67 8.79 2.57
CA ILE A 198 -14.94 10.05 2.70
C ILE A 198 -15.95 11.14 3.09
N LEU A 199 -15.88 11.60 4.32
CA LEU A 199 -16.73 12.66 4.83
C LEU A 199 -15.98 13.99 4.91
N LEU A 200 -16.70 15.07 4.60
CA LEU A 200 -16.10 16.39 4.46
C LEU A 200 -16.32 17.24 5.72
N VAL A 201 -15.27 17.94 6.14
CA VAL A 201 -15.32 18.97 7.20
C VAL A 201 -14.77 20.31 6.72
N GLY A 202 -15.07 21.38 7.46
CA GLY A 202 -14.41 22.66 7.30
C GLY A 202 -13.12 22.72 8.12
N ARG A 203 -12.29 23.75 7.88
CA ARG A 203 -11.06 23.95 8.65
C ARG A 203 -11.31 24.10 10.15
N ASP A 204 -12.32 24.89 10.48
CA ASP A 204 -12.63 25.30 11.86
C ASP A 204 -14.12 25.02 12.18
N ARG A 205 -14.74 24.04 11.51
CA ARG A 205 -16.12 23.61 11.81
C ARG A 205 -16.41 22.21 11.26
N ILE A 206 -17.26 21.47 11.96
CA ILE A 206 -17.97 20.31 11.42
C ILE A 206 -19.33 20.80 10.89
N PRO A 207 -19.70 20.53 9.63
CA PRO A 207 -21.05 20.78 9.14
C PRO A 207 -22.05 19.88 9.86
N GLY A 208 -23.25 20.38 10.17
CA GLY A 208 -24.29 19.59 10.85
C GLY A 208 -24.68 18.32 10.09
N THR A 209 -24.69 18.36 8.75
CA THR A 209 -24.93 17.15 7.92
C THR A 209 -23.83 16.10 8.08
N THR A 210 -22.59 16.53 8.37
CA THR A 210 -21.48 15.61 8.64
C THR A 210 -21.60 15.01 10.04
N GLU A 211 -22.03 15.79 11.04
CA GLU A 211 -22.31 15.27 12.39
C GLU A 211 -23.43 14.22 12.34
N GLU A 212 -24.55 14.59 11.69
CA GLU A 212 -25.73 13.72 11.54
C GLU A 212 -25.37 12.40 10.85
N VAL A 213 -24.62 12.43 9.74
CA VAL A 213 -24.28 11.21 9.01
C VAL A 213 -23.29 10.31 9.77
N ILE A 214 -22.39 10.88 10.60
CA ILE A 214 -21.50 10.05 11.45
C ILE A 214 -22.33 9.24 12.45
N GLU A 215 -23.31 9.87 13.08
CA GLU A 215 -24.22 9.22 14.04
C GLU A 215 -25.15 8.22 13.35
N GLU A 216 -25.72 8.58 12.20
CA GLU A 216 -26.69 7.73 11.47
C GLU A 216 -26.05 6.47 10.88
N LEU A 217 -24.81 6.58 10.38
CA LEU A 217 -24.06 5.43 9.88
C LEU A 217 -23.45 4.59 11.00
N GLY A 218 -23.48 5.07 12.25
CA GLY A 218 -22.92 4.36 13.41
C GLY A 218 -21.42 4.15 13.32
N LEU A 219 -20.67 5.13 12.79
CA LEU A 219 -19.23 5.00 12.61
C LEU A 219 -18.52 4.86 13.97
N GLU A 220 -17.68 3.84 14.09
CA GLU A 220 -16.95 3.50 15.31
C GLU A 220 -15.58 4.18 15.39
N SER A 221 -15.02 4.59 14.25
CA SER A 221 -13.72 5.26 14.24
C SER A 221 -13.50 6.20 13.07
N LEU A 222 -12.59 7.17 13.24
CA LEU A 222 -12.34 8.24 12.28
C LEU A 222 -10.84 8.41 12.01
N TYR A 223 -10.48 8.63 10.74
CA TYR A 223 -9.14 9.02 10.32
C TYR A 223 -9.16 10.45 9.80
N LEU A 224 -8.31 11.32 10.37
CA LEU A 224 -8.17 12.68 9.85
C LEU A 224 -7.09 12.71 8.78
N VAL A 225 -7.43 13.13 7.56
CA VAL A 225 -6.43 13.28 6.48
C VAL A 225 -6.12 14.77 6.30
N GLY A 226 -4.87 15.13 6.56
CA GLY A 226 -4.35 16.49 6.49
C GLY A 226 -3.99 17.11 7.84
N GLY A 227 -3.04 18.04 7.80
CA GLY A 227 -2.48 18.70 8.97
C GLY A 227 -3.44 19.69 9.66
N THR A 228 -3.00 20.26 10.78
CA THR A 228 -3.78 21.23 11.57
C THR A 228 -4.09 22.54 10.83
N GLY A 229 -3.37 22.81 9.73
CA GLY A 229 -3.64 23.93 8.83
C GLY A 229 -4.94 23.78 8.04
N VAL A 230 -5.34 22.54 7.73
CA VAL A 230 -6.55 22.22 6.95
C VAL A 230 -7.67 21.64 7.81
N ILE A 231 -7.39 20.90 8.88
CA ILE A 231 -8.41 20.47 9.86
C ILE A 231 -7.88 20.84 11.23
N SER A 232 -8.42 21.87 11.87
CA SER A 232 -7.89 22.42 13.12
C SER A 232 -7.89 21.37 14.24
N GLN A 233 -7.10 21.62 15.29
CA GLN A 233 -7.12 20.78 16.47
C GLN A 233 -8.48 20.83 17.20
N GLU A 234 -9.20 21.95 17.09
CA GLU A 234 -10.55 22.09 17.65
C GLU A 234 -11.53 21.15 16.96
N VAL A 235 -11.54 21.14 15.62
CA VAL A 235 -12.37 20.20 14.85
C VAL A 235 -12.04 18.74 15.16
N ALA A 236 -10.76 18.42 15.36
CA ALA A 236 -10.36 17.06 15.75
C ALA A 236 -10.88 16.65 17.12
N LEU A 237 -10.89 17.58 18.10
CA LEU A 237 -11.44 17.32 19.42
C LEU A 237 -12.97 17.21 19.38
N ASP A 238 -13.63 18.01 18.54
CA ASP A 238 -15.08 17.92 18.35
C ASP A 238 -15.47 16.60 17.67
N LEU A 239 -14.67 16.11 16.72
CA LEU A 239 -14.88 14.81 16.07
C LEU A 239 -14.68 13.63 17.04
N GLU A 240 -13.69 13.71 17.93
CA GLU A 240 -13.44 12.72 19.00
C GLU A 240 -14.66 12.54 19.93
N GLU A 241 -15.49 13.57 20.09
CA GLU A 241 -16.74 13.48 20.86
C GLU A 241 -17.85 12.72 20.12
N LEU A 242 -17.77 12.59 18.79
CA LEU A 242 -18.72 11.85 17.96
C LEU A 242 -18.29 10.39 17.77
N ALA A 243 -17.03 10.16 17.41
CA ALA A 243 -16.41 8.85 17.27
C ALA A 243 -14.88 8.94 17.48
N PRO A 244 -14.24 7.91 18.06
CA PRO A 244 -12.78 7.85 18.25
C PRO A 244 -11.98 8.25 17.01
N VAL A 245 -11.03 9.18 17.17
CA VAL A 245 -10.07 9.51 16.11
C VAL A 245 -8.83 8.64 16.27
N GLU A 246 -8.73 7.60 15.44
CA GLU A 246 -7.62 6.65 15.46
C GLU A 246 -6.30 7.34 15.15
N LYS A 247 -6.29 8.13 14.07
CA LYS A 247 -5.06 8.79 13.61
C LYS A 247 -5.31 10.02 12.78
N ARG A 248 -4.37 10.96 12.86
CA ARG A 248 -4.20 12.05 11.90
C ARG A 248 -3.05 11.72 10.95
N LEU A 249 -3.37 11.54 9.69
CA LEU A 249 -2.46 11.23 8.59
C LEU A 249 -2.09 12.53 7.89
N ALA A 250 -0.89 13.06 8.19
CA ALA A 250 -0.47 14.37 7.72
C ALA A 250 1.06 14.51 7.67
N GLY A 251 1.55 15.12 6.58
CA GLY A 251 2.95 15.52 6.43
C GLY A 251 3.14 17.05 6.46
N GLU A 252 4.36 17.52 6.20
CA GLU A 252 4.65 18.98 6.14
C GLU A 252 3.97 19.64 4.94
N ASP A 253 3.83 18.90 3.84
CA ASP A 253 3.07 19.29 2.66
C ASP A 253 2.24 18.12 2.10
N ARG A 254 1.67 18.31 0.90
CA ARG A 254 0.84 17.30 0.24
C ARG A 254 1.62 16.04 -0.16
N TYR A 255 2.88 16.19 -0.54
CA TYR A 255 3.73 15.07 -0.96
C TYR A 255 4.06 14.20 0.25
N ASP A 256 4.45 14.84 1.36
CA ASP A 256 4.65 14.15 2.63
C ASP A 256 3.36 13.52 3.15
N THR A 257 2.21 14.22 3.05
CA THR A 257 0.90 13.66 3.42
C THR A 257 0.58 12.41 2.62
N SER A 258 0.89 12.38 1.31
CA SER A 258 0.70 11.17 0.51
C SER A 258 1.58 10.00 0.94
N VAL A 259 2.82 10.27 1.38
CA VAL A 259 3.74 9.25 1.91
C VAL A 259 3.28 8.73 3.27
N GLU A 260 2.92 9.62 4.20
CA GLU A 260 2.44 9.22 5.53
C GLU A 260 1.13 8.42 5.45
N PHE A 261 0.24 8.81 4.54
CA PHE A 261 -0.97 8.04 4.27
C PHE A 261 -0.66 6.67 3.67
N ALA A 262 0.21 6.59 2.67
CA ALA A 262 0.59 5.31 2.05
C ALA A 262 1.26 4.38 3.07
N ARG A 263 2.17 4.89 3.89
CA ARG A 263 2.85 4.11 4.95
C ARG A 263 1.88 3.51 5.96
N GLU A 264 0.89 4.29 6.39
CA GLU A 264 -0.06 3.81 7.39
C GLU A 264 -1.10 2.89 6.79
N MET A 265 -1.71 3.31 5.69
CA MET A 265 -2.87 2.63 5.14
C MET A 265 -2.49 1.48 4.21
N PHE A 266 -1.24 1.42 3.73
CA PHE A 266 -0.74 0.43 2.78
C PHE A 266 0.69 -0.04 3.14
N PRO A 267 0.93 -0.58 4.36
CA PRO A 267 2.27 -0.89 4.86
C PRO A 267 3.00 -1.96 4.04
N ASP A 268 2.27 -2.92 3.46
CA ASP A 268 2.81 -4.07 2.72
C ASP A 268 2.69 -3.91 1.19
N HIS A 269 2.27 -2.74 0.71
CA HIS A 269 1.92 -2.56 -0.69
C HIS A 269 3.10 -2.03 -1.49
N TYR A 270 3.40 -2.68 -2.61
CA TYR A 270 4.57 -2.37 -3.45
C TYR A 270 4.17 -1.89 -4.87
N HIS A 271 2.87 -1.71 -5.13
CA HIS A 271 2.34 -1.08 -6.36
C HIS A 271 1.85 0.34 -6.09
N PHE A 272 2.14 1.32 -6.95
CA PHE A 272 1.81 2.72 -6.64
C PHE A 272 1.19 3.45 -7.82
N SER A 273 0.24 4.34 -7.53
CA SER A 273 -0.31 5.29 -8.49
C SER A 273 0.30 6.68 -8.28
N LEU A 274 0.96 7.22 -9.29
CA LEU A 274 1.71 8.47 -9.22
C LEU A 274 0.94 9.55 -9.97
N VAL A 275 0.54 10.58 -9.23
CA VAL A 275 -0.34 11.65 -9.71
C VAL A 275 0.30 13.01 -9.49
N ARG A 276 -0.01 13.95 -10.37
CA ARG A 276 0.53 15.31 -10.23
C ARG A 276 -0.09 16.03 -9.03
N GLY A 277 0.77 16.51 -8.13
CA GLY A 277 0.37 17.12 -6.86
C GLY A 277 -0.30 18.48 -6.97
N GLU A 278 -0.05 19.29 -8.00
CA GLU A 278 -0.60 20.65 -8.07
C GLU A 278 -2.11 20.69 -8.40
N ASP A 279 -2.87 21.55 -7.69
CA ASP A 279 -4.35 21.59 -7.67
C ASP A 279 -5.02 21.59 -9.06
N ALA A 280 -4.41 22.26 -10.04
CA ALA A 280 -4.97 22.33 -11.41
C ALA A 280 -5.03 20.96 -12.12
N SER A 281 -4.19 20.01 -11.68
CA SER A 281 -3.98 18.71 -12.31
C SER A 281 -4.58 17.53 -11.53
N LEU A 282 -4.97 17.73 -10.25
CA LEU A 282 -5.61 16.68 -9.42
C LEU A 282 -6.87 16.08 -10.07
N ALA A 283 -7.57 16.88 -10.87
CA ALA A 283 -8.72 16.46 -11.66
C ALA A 283 -8.45 15.24 -12.54
N ASP A 284 -7.23 15.17 -13.08
CA ASP A 284 -6.85 14.18 -14.06
C ASP A 284 -6.77 12.79 -13.41
N ALA A 285 -6.79 12.73 -12.07
CA ALA A 285 -6.63 11.55 -11.26
C ALA A 285 -7.86 11.19 -10.38
N VAL A 286 -9.00 11.90 -10.47
CA VAL A 286 -10.17 11.61 -9.61
C VAL A 286 -10.66 10.16 -9.74
N GLY A 287 -10.48 9.54 -10.91
CA GLY A 287 -10.83 8.13 -11.13
C GLY A 287 -9.76 7.13 -10.65
N VAL A 288 -8.59 7.55 -10.15
CA VAL A 288 -7.47 6.66 -9.82
C VAL A 288 -7.78 5.69 -8.67
N ALA A 289 -8.72 6.04 -7.80
CA ALA A 289 -9.08 5.26 -6.62
C ALA A 289 -9.43 3.80 -6.96
N VAL A 290 -10.09 3.57 -8.12
CA VAL A 290 -10.52 2.23 -8.57
C VAL A 290 -9.36 1.29 -8.91
N LEU A 291 -8.14 1.81 -8.99
CA LEU A 291 -6.94 0.98 -9.15
C LEU A 291 -6.48 0.35 -7.83
N GLY A 292 -7.05 0.75 -6.68
CA GLY A 292 -6.73 0.19 -5.36
C GLY A 292 -5.32 0.50 -4.84
N ASN A 293 -4.44 1.07 -5.67
CA ASN A 293 -3.06 1.38 -5.30
C ASN A 293 -2.95 2.68 -4.49
N PRO A 294 -2.06 2.73 -3.48
CA PRO A 294 -1.69 3.96 -2.79
C PRO A 294 -1.29 5.04 -3.78
N VAL A 295 -1.83 6.23 -3.54
CA VAL A 295 -1.69 7.40 -4.41
C VAL A 295 -0.58 8.29 -3.85
N LEU A 296 0.50 8.45 -4.61
CA LEU A 296 1.62 9.33 -4.26
C LEU A 296 1.67 10.54 -5.19
N TYR A 297 1.92 11.70 -4.60
CA TYR A 297 2.05 12.93 -5.37
C TYR A 297 3.46 13.12 -5.94
N VAL A 298 3.54 13.61 -7.17
CA VAL A 298 4.78 14.07 -7.80
C VAL A 298 4.64 15.48 -8.33
N GLU A 299 5.77 16.16 -8.52
CA GLU A 299 5.80 17.38 -9.30
C GLU A 299 5.76 17.07 -10.80
N LYS A 300 5.59 18.10 -11.62
CA LYS A 300 5.56 17.95 -13.09
C LYS A 300 6.74 17.15 -13.61
N ASP A 301 7.97 17.52 -13.27
CA ASP A 301 9.17 16.95 -13.90
C ASP A 301 10.14 16.34 -12.86
N GLN A 302 9.71 16.21 -11.60
CA GLN A 302 10.55 15.76 -10.48
C GLN A 302 9.75 14.91 -9.50
N VAL A 303 10.41 13.89 -8.94
CA VAL A 303 9.93 13.16 -7.76
C VAL A 303 10.39 13.92 -6.51
N PRO A 304 9.47 14.40 -5.64
CA PRO A 304 9.84 15.05 -4.39
C PRO A 304 10.71 14.15 -3.51
N THR A 305 11.61 14.72 -2.71
CA THR A 305 12.57 13.95 -1.92
C THR A 305 11.92 12.95 -0.97
N SER A 306 10.82 13.30 -0.32
CA SER A 306 10.10 12.39 0.59
C SER A 306 9.52 11.18 -0.16
N VAL A 307 8.91 11.42 -1.31
CA VAL A 307 8.35 10.40 -2.19
C VAL A 307 9.47 9.53 -2.77
N TYR A 308 10.58 10.12 -3.19
CA TYR A 308 11.75 9.39 -3.67
C TYR A 308 12.29 8.45 -2.59
N ASN A 309 12.51 8.96 -1.38
CA ASN A 309 13.05 8.17 -0.28
C ASN A 309 12.12 7.02 0.10
N TYR A 310 10.81 7.27 0.15
CA TYR A 310 9.82 6.24 0.43
C TYR A 310 9.78 5.17 -0.67
N LEU A 311 9.73 5.57 -1.94
CA LEU A 311 9.74 4.63 -3.06
C LEU A 311 11.05 3.84 -3.14
N ASN A 312 12.19 4.46 -2.85
CA ASN A 312 13.49 3.76 -2.80
C ASN A 312 13.59 2.79 -1.61
N GLU A 313 12.72 2.92 -0.61
CA GLU A 313 12.64 2.02 0.52
C GLU A 313 11.74 0.80 0.25
N ILE A 314 10.63 1.02 -0.47
CA ILE A 314 9.52 0.05 -0.57
C ILE A 314 9.39 -0.61 -1.95
N LEU A 315 9.92 -0.01 -3.02
CA LEU A 315 9.78 -0.59 -4.37
C LEU A 315 10.67 -1.81 -4.52
N LEU A 316 10.07 -2.86 -5.08
CA LEU A 316 10.71 -4.08 -5.49
C LEU A 316 10.94 -4.05 -7.01
N PRO A 317 11.77 -4.95 -7.57
CA PRO A 317 12.02 -5.03 -9.00
C PRO A 317 10.75 -5.43 -9.77
N VAL A 318 9.76 -5.99 -9.08
CA VAL A 318 8.45 -6.38 -9.62
C VAL A 318 7.37 -5.32 -9.43
N SER A 319 7.66 -4.27 -8.66
CA SER A 319 6.71 -3.18 -8.41
C SER A 319 6.20 -2.58 -9.71
N GLN A 320 4.88 -2.50 -9.82
CA GLN A 320 4.22 -1.73 -10.88
C GLN A 320 3.95 -0.32 -10.37
N VAL A 321 4.45 0.66 -11.12
CA VAL A 321 4.25 2.07 -10.79
C VAL A 321 3.46 2.72 -11.91
N ARG A 322 2.21 3.08 -11.66
CA ARG A 322 1.31 3.65 -12.67
C ARG A 322 1.26 5.17 -12.56
N VAL A 323 1.82 5.84 -13.55
CA VAL A 323 1.76 7.30 -13.70
C VAL A 323 0.44 7.69 -14.35
N ILE A 324 -0.34 8.52 -13.67
CA ILE A 324 -1.63 8.98 -14.16
C ILE A 324 -1.50 10.38 -14.77
N GLY A 325 -2.01 10.52 -15.99
CA GLY A 325 -2.00 11.76 -16.75
C GLY A 325 -0.89 11.83 -17.79
N GLY A 326 -1.10 12.66 -18.80
CA GLY A 326 -0.19 12.74 -19.95
C GLY A 326 1.13 13.46 -19.62
N PRO A 327 2.08 13.51 -20.57
CA PRO A 327 3.39 14.15 -20.38
C PRO A 327 3.34 15.66 -20.00
N ALA A 328 2.21 16.32 -20.24
CA ALA A 328 1.99 17.70 -19.80
C ALA A 328 1.69 17.80 -18.29
N ALA A 329 1.05 16.78 -17.72
CA ALA A 329 0.84 16.64 -16.29
C ALA A 329 2.13 16.14 -15.65
N VAL A 330 2.48 14.86 -15.84
CA VAL A 330 3.70 14.24 -15.29
C VAL A 330 4.67 13.99 -16.43
N GLY A 331 5.79 14.70 -16.45
CA GLY A 331 6.83 14.64 -17.47
C GLY A 331 7.73 13.41 -17.36
N GLU A 332 8.57 13.23 -18.38
CA GLU A 332 9.42 12.04 -18.51
C GLU A 332 10.50 11.94 -17.44
N GLY A 333 10.96 13.06 -16.85
CA GLY A 333 11.95 13.03 -15.77
C GLY A 333 11.47 12.25 -14.53
N VAL A 334 10.16 12.27 -14.25
CA VAL A 334 9.55 11.44 -13.20
C VAL A 334 9.65 9.96 -13.57
N ILE A 335 9.27 9.59 -14.80
CA ILE A 335 9.34 8.20 -15.28
C ILE A 335 10.79 7.68 -15.24
N GLU A 336 11.75 8.47 -15.69
CA GLU A 336 13.17 8.12 -15.66
C GLU A 336 13.67 7.88 -14.24
N THR A 337 13.27 8.73 -13.29
CA THR A 337 13.60 8.58 -11.87
C THR A 337 12.99 7.31 -11.29
N LEU A 338 11.69 7.09 -11.47
CA LEU A 338 10.98 5.89 -10.98
C LEU A 338 11.57 4.61 -11.57
N THR A 339 11.86 4.60 -12.87
CA THR A 339 12.52 3.47 -13.56
C THR A 339 13.90 3.20 -12.97
N SER A 340 14.62 4.25 -12.57
CA SER A 340 15.94 4.11 -11.94
C SER A 340 15.82 3.55 -10.53
N ILE A 341 14.81 3.94 -9.76
CA ILE A 341 14.54 3.36 -8.43
C ILE A 341 14.23 1.86 -8.55
N ILE A 342 13.29 1.47 -9.42
CA ILE A 342 12.92 0.04 -9.62
C ILE A 342 14.14 -0.78 -10.08
N LYS A 343 14.97 -0.25 -10.99
CA LYS A 343 16.21 -0.91 -11.42
C LYS A 343 17.29 -0.97 -10.35
N ALA A 344 17.27 -0.03 -9.41
CA ALA A 344 18.22 0.03 -8.30
C ALA A 344 17.78 -0.80 -7.11
N ALA A 345 16.52 -1.24 -7.04
CA ALA A 345 16.06 -2.24 -6.09
C ALA A 345 16.92 -3.50 -6.28
N GLN A 346 17.77 -3.78 -5.30
CA GLN A 346 18.67 -4.95 -5.28
C GLN A 346 17.92 -6.08 -4.58
N GLY A 347 17.96 -7.27 -5.15
CA GLY A 347 17.29 -8.46 -4.65
C GLY A 347 17.54 -9.62 -5.61
N VAL A 348 17.40 -10.86 -5.14
CA VAL A 348 17.56 -12.03 -6.01
C VAL A 348 16.23 -12.33 -6.69
N HIS A 349 16.24 -12.40 -8.02
CA HIS A 349 15.02 -12.58 -8.81
C HIS A 349 15.04 -13.89 -9.59
N PHE A 350 13.96 -14.64 -9.48
CA PHE A 350 13.69 -15.86 -10.21
C PHE A 350 12.50 -15.65 -11.15
N ASP A 351 12.79 -15.21 -12.38
CA ASP A 351 11.85 -14.87 -13.46
C ASP A 351 11.80 -15.93 -14.58
N GLU A 352 12.49 -17.05 -14.40
CA GLU A 352 12.45 -18.20 -15.29
C GLU A 352 12.24 -19.49 -14.48
N ALA A 353 11.41 -20.40 -15.01
CA ALA A 353 11.22 -21.72 -14.44
C ALA A 353 12.55 -22.47 -14.28
N GLY A 354 12.76 -23.15 -13.16
CA GLY A 354 14.02 -23.83 -12.87
C GLY A 354 14.17 -24.20 -11.40
N THR A 355 15.22 -24.99 -11.12
CA THR A 355 15.62 -25.32 -9.74
C THR A 355 16.84 -24.49 -9.36
N TYR A 356 16.73 -23.75 -8.26
CA TYR A 356 17.71 -22.81 -7.72
C TYR A 356 18.13 -23.24 -6.32
N GLY A 357 19.33 -22.85 -5.93
CA GLY A 357 19.93 -23.24 -4.65
C GLY A 357 20.65 -24.61 -4.68
N PRO A 358 21.50 -24.85 -3.66
CA PRO A 358 22.38 -26.01 -3.58
C PRO A 358 21.62 -27.33 -3.40
N GLU A 359 22.31 -28.46 -3.60
CA GLU A 359 21.74 -29.77 -3.26
C GLU A 359 21.58 -29.89 -1.73
N PRO A 360 20.62 -30.68 -1.20
CA PRO A 360 20.40 -30.84 0.25
C PRO A 360 21.60 -31.38 1.04
N GLU A 361 22.60 -31.98 0.37
CA GLU A 361 23.83 -32.47 1.00
C GLU A 361 24.90 -31.37 1.19
N GLU A 362 24.70 -30.20 0.60
CA GLU A 362 25.63 -29.06 0.65
C GLU A 362 25.20 -28.04 1.71
N ASP A 363 26.12 -27.14 2.08
CA ASP A 363 25.78 -26.02 2.98
C ASP A 363 24.75 -25.10 2.29
N PRO A 364 23.75 -24.57 3.03
CA PRO A 364 22.72 -23.74 2.45
C PRO A 364 23.31 -22.45 1.84
N GLU A 365 22.71 -21.99 0.75
CA GLU A 365 23.01 -20.68 0.18
C GLU A 365 22.36 -19.58 1.05
N ILE A 366 23.11 -18.52 1.36
CA ILE A 366 22.59 -17.38 2.13
C ILE A 366 22.36 -16.22 1.17
N ILE A 367 21.13 -15.72 1.16
CA ILE A 367 20.72 -14.52 0.44
C ILE A 367 20.43 -13.43 1.49
N GLU A 368 21.31 -12.43 1.58
CA GLU A 368 21.26 -11.35 2.57
C GLU A 368 20.13 -10.31 2.31
N ASP A 369 19.47 -10.38 1.16
CA ASP A 369 18.45 -9.42 0.70
C ASP A 369 17.11 -10.14 0.44
N TYR A 370 16.09 -9.43 -0.04
CA TYR A 370 14.83 -10.07 -0.42
C TYR A 370 14.98 -10.94 -1.68
N VAL A 371 14.10 -11.92 -1.78
CA VAL A 371 13.95 -12.79 -2.94
C VAL A 371 12.60 -12.52 -3.60
N THR A 372 12.58 -12.53 -4.93
CA THR A 372 11.34 -12.44 -5.69
C THR A 372 11.23 -13.56 -6.71
N ILE A 373 10.15 -14.34 -6.63
CA ILE A 373 9.77 -15.37 -7.59
C ILE A 373 8.60 -14.81 -8.43
N SER A 374 8.78 -14.71 -9.74
CA SER A 374 7.76 -14.19 -10.64
C SER A 374 7.49 -15.03 -11.88
N ALA A 375 8.04 -16.24 -11.93
CA ALA A 375 7.72 -17.21 -12.95
C ALA A 375 7.17 -18.50 -12.33
N PRO A 376 6.21 -19.16 -12.99
CA PRO A 376 5.77 -20.48 -12.59
C PRO A 376 6.84 -21.54 -12.87
N GLY A 377 6.82 -22.64 -12.13
CA GLY A 377 7.77 -23.75 -12.24
C GLY A 377 9.13 -23.45 -11.61
N VAL A 378 9.18 -22.54 -10.63
CA VAL A 378 10.38 -22.25 -9.84
C VAL A 378 10.42 -23.16 -8.62
N THR A 379 11.53 -23.88 -8.46
CA THR A 379 11.90 -24.57 -7.23
C THR A 379 13.09 -23.86 -6.61
N LEU A 380 12.96 -23.32 -5.40
CA LEU A 380 14.09 -22.83 -4.61
C LEU A 380 14.35 -23.84 -3.49
N ARG A 381 15.61 -24.25 -3.31
CA ARG A 381 15.94 -25.26 -2.31
C ARG A 381 17.19 -24.93 -1.49
N ASN A 382 17.25 -25.48 -0.28
CA ASN A 382 18.42 -25.40 0.61
C ASN A 382 19.00 -23.98 0.71
N THR A 383 18.15 -23.01 1.01
CA THR A 383 18.48 -21.57 0.97
C THR A 383 17.99 -20.89 2.24
N VAL A 384 18.81 -19.99 2.80
CA VAL A 384 18.43 -19.06 3.86
C VAL A 384 18.29 -17.68 3.25
N ILE A 385 17.11 -17.08 3.41
CA ILE A 385 16.78 -15.73 2.98
C ILE A 385 16.71 -14.88 4.25
N GLU A 386 17.67 -13.96 4.43
CA GLU A 386 17.68 -13.05 5.59
C GLU A 386 16.64 -11.92 5.44
N GLY A 387 16.25 -11.62 4.19
CA GLY A 387 15.18 -10.66 3.85
C GLY A 387 13.81 -11.30 3.64
N ASP A 388 12.92 -10.55 2.99
CA ASP A 388 11.56 -10.98 2.68
C ASP A 388 11.51 -11.86 1.42
N LEU A 389 10.51 -12.73 1.32
CA LEU A 389 10.25 -13.55 0.13
C LEU A 389 8.94 -13.12 -0.54
N TYR A 390 9.02 -12.74 -1.81
CA TYR A 390 7.87 -12.35 -2.61
C TYR A 390 7.59 -13.38 -3.70
N ILE A 391 6.46 -14.07 -3.63
CA ILE A 391 5.91 -14.89 -4.70
C ILE A 391 4.86 -14.04 -5.39
N THR A 392 5.15 -13.54 -6.58
CA THR A 392 4.41 -12.41 -7.18
C THR A 392 3.28 -12.87 -8.10
N GLU A 393 2.42 -11.94 -8.50
CA GLU A 393 1.36 -12.16 -9.51
C GLU A 393 1.89 -12.71 -10.84
N GLY A 394 3.17 -12.49 -11.17
CA GLY A 394 3.81 -13.02 -12.38
C GLY A 394 3.80 -14.55 -12.47
N VAL A 395 3.70 -15.24 -11.34
CA VAL A 395 3.52 -16.70 -11.27
C VAL A 395 2.18 -17.12 -11.87
N GLY A 396 1.14 -16.28 -11.78
CA GLY A 396 -0.22 -16.57 -12.23
C GLY A 396 -0.78 -17.83 -11.57
N ASP A 397 -1.39 -18.71 -12.35
CA ASP A 397 -1.95 -19.99 -11.87
C ASP A 397 -0.91 -21.11 -11.71
N GLY A 398 0.40 -20.86 -11.88
CA GLY A 398 1.40 -21.93 -11.92
C GLY A 398 2.09 -22.25 -10.59
N GLU A 399 2.89 -23.33 -10.57
CA GLU A 399 3.46 -23.87 -9.32
C GLU A 399 4.74 -23.15 -8.85
N VAL A 400 4.95 -23.06 -7.54
CA VAL A 400 6.22 -22.68 -6.91
C VAL A 400 6.52 -23.64 -5.77
N HIS A 401 7.76 -24.12 -5.66
CA HIS A 401 8.19 -25.09 -4.65
C HIS A 401 9.40 -24.57 -3.86
N LEU A 402 9.28 -24.51 -2.54
CA LEU A 402 10.31 -24.09 -1.60
C LEU A 402 10.68 -25.32 -0.77
N ASP A 403 11.86 -25.88 -0.98
CA ASP A 403 12.32 -27.15 -0.39
C ASP A 403 13.50 -26.90 0.55
N ASN A 404 13.29 -27.05 1.87
CA ASN A 404 14.29 -26.73 2.89
C ASN A 404 14.79 -25.28 2.76
N VAL A 405 13.83 -24.34 2.77
CA VAL A 405 14.09 -22.90 2.72
C VAL A 405 13.78 -22.27 4.07
N THR A 406 14.70 -21.44 4.57
CA THR A 406 14.46 -20.59 5.75
C THR A 406 14.26 -19.16 5.30
N VAL A 407 13.17 -18.53 5.68
CA VAL A 407 12.92 -17.09 5.47
C VAL A 407 12.90 -16.42 6.85
N GLU A 408 13.93 -15.61 7.13
CA GLU A 408 14.01 -14.86 8.40
C GLU A 408 13.10 -13.62 8.40
N GLY A 409 12.82 -13.07 7.22
CA GLY A 409 11.83 -12.03 6.99
C GLY A 409 10.41 -12.56 6.79
N ASP A 410 9.57 -11.74 6.17
CA ASP A 410 8.17 -12.06 5.89
C ASP A 410 8.03 -12.68 4.49
N THR A 411 7.06 -13.57 4.34
CA THR A 411 6.75 -14.23 3.07
C THR A 411 5.41 -13.74 2.54
N TYR A 412 5.40 -13.21 1.32
CA TYR A 412 4.21 -12.69 0.67
C TYR A 412 3.85 -13.52 -0.56
N VAL A 413 2.63 -14.01 -0.60
CA VAL A 413 2.11 -14.89 -1.67
C VAL A 413 1.00 -14.19 -2.44
N TYR A 414 1.36 -13.67 -3.62
CA TYR A 414 0.50 -12.96 -4.56
C TYR A 414 0.16 -13.74 -5.85
N GLY A 415 0.70 -14.95 -5.99
CA GLY A 415 0.46 -15.81 -7.15
C GLY A 415 0.65 -17.29 -6.80
N GLY A 416 0.24 -18.16 -7.71
CA GLY A 416 0.25 -19.62 -7.55
C GLY A 416 -1.06 -20.28 -7.98
N GLY A 417 -2.16 -19.52 -7.94
CA GLY A 417 -3.52 -19.96 -8.23
C GLY A 417 -3.84 -21.34 -7.63
N PRO A 418 -4.60 -22.20 -8.33
CA PRO A 418 -4.92 -23.54 -7.85
C PRO A 418 -3.77 -24.55 -7.98
N ASP A 419 -2.76 -24.32 -8.85
CA ASP A 419 -1.65 -25.26 -9.05
C ASP A 419 -0.55 -25.16 -7.97
N SER A 420 -0.74 -24.23 -7.03
CA SER A 420 -0.20 -24.22 -5.65
C SER A 420 1.20 -23.61 -5.44
N VAL A 421 1.38 -23.03 -4.26
CA VAL A 421 2.67 -22.73 -3.64
C VAL A 421 2.94 -23.79 -2.56
N LEU A 422 4.02 -24.54 -2.70
CA LEU A 422 4.42 -25.59 -1.76
C LEU A 422 5.66 -25.16 -0.98
N PHE A 423 5.54 -25.13 0.34
CA PHE A 423 6.66 -25.08 1.27
C PHE A 423 6.87 -26.47 1.86
N GLU A 424 8.03 -27.06 1.64
CA GLU A 424 8.43 -28.39 2.11
C GLU A 424 9.66 -28.23 3.02
N ASP A 425 9.62 -28.85 4.20
CA ASP A 425 10.73 -28.87 5.18
C ASP A 425 11.31 -27.47 5.49
N SER A 426 10.47 -26.44 5.47
CA SER A 426 10.89 -25.03 5.51
C SER A 426 10.59 -24.34 6.85
N GLU A 427 11.21 -23.19 7.08
CA GLU A 427 10.96 -22.33 8.26
C GLU A 427 10.66 -20.90 7.79
N LEU A 428 9.50 -20.35 8.16
CA LEU A 428 9.00 -19.06 7.69
C LEU A 428 8.66 -18.14 8.86
N GLY A 429 8.83 -16.82 8.67
CA GLY A 429 8.35 -15.78 9.57
C GLY A 429 6.83 -15.60 9.55
N LEU A 430 6.36 -14.39 9.27
CA LEU A 430 4.95 -14.14 8.90
C LEU A 430 4.73 -14.60 7.46
N VAL A 431 3.59 -15.23 7.18
CA VAL A 431 3.17 -15.50 5.81
C VAL A 431 1.89 -14.72 5.51
N VAL A 432 1.91 -13.87 4.49
CA VAL A 432 0.74 -13.11 4.02
C VAL A 432 0.27 -13.70 2.68
N VAL A 433 -1.00 -14.08 2.61
CA VAL A 433 -1.62 -14.69 1.43
C VAL A 433 -2.67 -13.75 0.84
N GLU A 434 -2.36 -13.16 -0.31
CA GLU A 434 -3.17 -12.13 -0.96
C GLU A 434 -3.06 -12.27 -2.48
N ASP A 435 -4.04 -12.87 -3.16
CA ASP A 435 -4.11 -12.88 -4.63
C ASP A 435 -5.30 -12.02 -5.10
N PRO A 436 -5.05 -10.80 -5.61
CA PRO A 436 -6.11 -9.92 -6.12
C PRO A 436 -6.85 -10.49 -7.33
N GLN A 437 -6.29 -11.48 -8.03
CA GLN A 437 -6.82 -12.00 -9.30
C GLN A 437 -7.49 -13.37 -9.17
N GLY A 438 -7.36 -14.07 -8.04
CA GLY A 438 -7.85 -15.45 -7.92
C GLY A 438 -7.79 -16.07 -6.52
N LYS A 439 -8.16 -17.36 -6.45
CA LYS A 439 -8.03 -18.19 -5.24
C LYS A 439 -6.67 -18.90 -5.30
N VAL A 440 -5.82 -18.66 -4.30
CA VAL A 440 -4.50 -19.30 -4.21
C VAL A 440 -4.53 -20.53 -3.30
N ARG A 441 -3.80 -21.59 -3.67
CA ARG A 441 -3.57 -22.76 -2.83
C ARG A 441 -2.16 -22.71 -2.25
N VAL A 442 -2.03 -22.76 -0.94
CA VAL A 442 -0.73 -22.78 -0.23
C VAL A 442 -0.64 -24.07 0.59
N ILE A 443 0.47 -24.79 0.45
CA ILE A 443 0.70 -26.07 1.12
C ILE A 443 1.95 -25.93 2.00
N PHE A 444 1.81 -26.26 3.28
CA PHE A 444 2.89 -26.34 4.25
C PHE A 444 3.13 -27.81 4.61
N GLU A 445 4.13 -28.44 3.99
CA GLU A 445 4.55 -29.81 4.27
C GLU A 445 5.77 -29.77 5.21
N ASN A 446 5.63 -30.32 6.43
CA ASN A 446 6.65 -30.29 7.49
C ASN A 446 7.28 -28.90 7.70
N THR A 447 6.51 -27.85 7.46
CA THR A 447 6.98 -26.47 7.46
C THR A 447 6.54 -25.77 8.73
N LYS A 448 7.48 -25.05 9.35
CA LYS A 448 7.21 -24.25 10.55
C LYS A 448 6.94 -22.80 10.15
N VAL A 449 5.86 -22.23 10.68
CA VAL A 449 5.57 -20.79 10.60
C VAL A 449 5.73 -20.20 12.01
N GLU A 450 6.72 -19.31 12.20
CA GLU A 450 7.09 -18.79 13.52
C GLU A 450 6.10 -17.76 14.07
N VAL A 451 5.41 -17.01 13.19
CA VAL A 451 4.47 -15.96 13.59
C VAL A 451 3.03 -16.42 13.39
N LYS A 452 2.51 -16.30 12.17
CA LYS A 452 1.17 -16.76 11.76
C LYS A 452 1.05 -16.74 10.23
N VAL A 453 -0.03 -17.30 9.70
CA VAL A 453 -0.46 -17.11 8.32
C VAL A 453 -1.63 -16.11 8.30
N GLU A 454 -1.46 -14.97 7.64
CA GLU A 454 -2.49 -13.96 7.46
C GLU A 454 -3.11 -14.07 6.06
N ILE A 455 -4.42 -14.31 6.01
CA ILE A 455 -5.17 -14.59 4.78
C ILE A 455 -6.03 -13.38 4.45
N ARG A 456 -5.65 -12.65 3.40
CA ARG A 456 -6.33 -11.41 2.95
C ARG A 456 -7.21 -11.61 1.71
N SER A 457 -7.14 -12.78 1.09
CA SER A 457 -7.90 -13.15 -0.11
C SER A 457 -8.39 -14.60 -0.06
N GLY A 458 -9.33 -14.97 -0.94
CA GLY A 458 -9.84 -16.32 -1.01
C GLY A 458 -8.70 -17.32 -1.23
N SER A 459 -8.63 -18.38 -0.42
CA SER A 459 -7.50 -19.31 -0.46
C SER A 459 -7.87 -20.72 -0.01
N LEU A 460 -7.01 -21.68 -0.34
CA LEU A 460 -6.98 -23.01 0.25
C LEU A 460 -5.63 -23.18 0.94
N ILE A 461 -5.65 -23.29 2.26
CA ILE A 461 -4.45 -23.54 3.07
C ILE A 461 -4.44 -25.02 3.45
N VAL A 462 -3.35 -25.70 3.12
CA VAL A 462 -3.12 -27.11 3.41
C VAL A 462 -1.92 -27.23 4.34
N VAL A 463 -2.09 -27.91 5.47
CA VAL A 463 -1.03 -28.21 6.43
C VAL A 463 -0.84 -29.72 6.50
N GLU A 464 0.36 -30.17 6.13
CA GLU A 464 0.75 -31.58 6.16
C GLU A 464 1.97 -31.74 7.07
N GLY A 465 1.94 -32.70 8.00
CA GLY A 465 3.07 -33.00 8.87
C GLY A 465 2.76 -32.82 10.36
N ASP A 466 3.80 -32.61 11.16
CA ASP A 466 3.71 -32.60 12.63
C ASP A 466 3.59 -31.16 13.23
N TYR A 467 3.47 -30.13 12.39
CA TYR A 467 3.35 -28.73 12.84
C TYR A 467 1.91 -28.26 12.80
N GLU A 468 1.50 -27.56 13.85
CA GLU A 468 0.23 -26.82 13.90
C GLU A 468 0.52 -25.34 13.63
N ILE A 469 -0.29 -24.71 12.79
CA ILE A 469 -0.10 -23.31 12.35
C ILE A 469 -1.18 -22.41 12.96
N GLU A 470 -0.79 -21.19 13.34
CA GLU A 470 -1.72 -20.09 13.69
C GLU A 470 -2.15 -19.36 12.41
N VAL A 471 -3.46 -19.14 12.25
CA VAL A 471 -4.06 -18.51 11.07
C VAL A 471 -4.93 -17.32 11.45
N SER A 472 -4.84 -16.23 10.69
CA SER A 472 -5.64 -15.00 10.82
C SER A 472 -6.39 -14.76 9.51
N ILE A 473 -7.72 -14.83 9.53
CA ILE A 473 -8.57 -14.64 8.36
C ILE A 473 -9.10 -13.21 8.34
N GLU A 474 -8.65 -12.44 7.34
CA GLU A 474 -8.93 -11.01 7.15
C GLU A 474 -9.79 -10.75 5.91
N THR A 475 -10.54 -11.76 5.42
CA THR A 475 -11.25 -11.71 4.13
C THR A 475 -12.61 -12.40 4.15
N SER A 476 -13.61 -11.77 3.51
CA SER A 476 -14.95 -12.35 3.33
C SER A 476 -15.04 -13.32 2.14
N GLN A 477 -13.96 -13.44 1.38
CA GLN A 477 -13.83 -14.46 0.35
C GLN A 477 -13.76 -15.87 0.97
N GLU A 478 -14.05 -16.88 0.17
CA GLU A 478 -14.05 -18.26 0.65
C GLU A 478 -12.63 -18.74 0.99
N VAL A 479 -12.43 -19.08 2.26
CA VAL A 479 -11.19 -19.68 2.79
C VAL A 479 -11.46 -21.13 3.16
N THR A 480 -10.62 -22.04 2.68
CA THR A 480 -10.66 -23.46 3.02
C THR A 480 -9.40 -23.85 3.78
N LEU A 481 -9.55 -24.52 4.91
CA LEU A 481 -8.48 -25.01 5.77
C LEU A 481 -8.46 -26.54 5.74
N GLU A 482 -7.34 -27.12 5.35
CA GLU A 482 -7.10 -28.57 5.30
C GLU A 482 -5.86 -28.89 6.16
N GLY A 483 -5.99 -29.77 7.17
CA GLY A 483 -4.89 -30.15 8.06
C GLY A 483 -5.10 -29.75 9.53
N ASP A 484 -4.01 -29.64 10.27
CA ASP A 484 -4.04 -29.40 11.72
C ASP A 484 -3.60 -27.96 12.06
N PHE A 485 -4.43 -27.24 12.82
CA PHE A 485 -4.24 -25.83 13.16
C PHE A 485 -4.30 -25.61 14.67
N ALA A 486 -3.39 -24.79 15.19
CA ALA A 486 -3.35 -24.48 16.63
C ALA A 486 -4.40 -23.43 16.98
N GLU A 487 -4.37 -22.29 16.30
CA GLU A 487 -5.30 -21.18 16.52
C GLU A 487 -5.77 -20.64 15.18
N VAL A 488 -7.07 -20.42 15.03
CA VAL A 488 -7.68 -19.78 13.85
C VAL A 488 -8.50 -18.58 14.31
N PHE A 489 -8.05 -17.38 13.96
CA PHE A 489 -8.75 -16.12 14.18
C PHE A 489 -9.55 -15.73 12.94
N VAL A 490 -10.80 -15.35 13.14
CA VAL A 490 -11.66 -14.78 12.10
C VAL A 490 -11.94 -13.33 12.48
N ASN A 491 -11.42 -12.40 11.68
CA ASN A 491 -11.33 -10.97 12.02
C ASN A 491 -12.13 -10.06 11.08
N CYS A 492 -12.79 -10.60 10.06
CA CYS A 492 -13.57 -9.82 9.11
C CYS A 492 -15.07 -10.14 9.14
N PRO A 493 -15.94 -9.15 8.90
CA PRO A 493 -17.36 -9.40 8.70
C PRO A 493 -17.62 -10.37 7.53
N GLN A 494 -18.68 -11.15 7.64
CA GLN A 494 -19.17 -12.11 6.65
C GLN A 494 -18.10 -13.09 6.14
N ALA A 495 -17.13 -13.44 6.99
CA ALA A 495 -16.14 -14.43 6.67
C ALA A 495 -16.79 -15.75 6.24
N ARG A 496 -16.25 -16.39 5.20
CA ARG A 496 -16.72 -17.70 4.72
C ARG A 496 -15.59 -18.71 4.88
N VAL A 497 -15.65 -19.47 5.96
CA VAL A 497 -14.59 -20.39 6.36
C VAL A 497 -15.08 -21.83 6.23
N THR A 498 -14.32 -22.68 5.55
CA THR A 498 -14.56 -24.12 5.48
C THR A 498 -13.41 -24.87 6.12
N LEU A 499 -13.69 -25.67 7.14
CA LEU A 499 -12.76 -26.65 7.69
C LEU A 499 -13.01 -28.00 7.02
N ALA A 500 -12.06 -28.43 6.17
CA ALA A 500 -12.21 -29.57 5.28
C ALA A 500 -12.18 -30.92 6.01
N GLU A 501 -12.73 -31.97 5.38
CA GLU A 501 -12.74 -33.35 5.92
C GLU A 501 -11.37 -33.79 6.48
N GLY A 502 -11.35 -34.20 7.75
CA GLY A 502 -10.16 -34.71 8.44
C GLY A 502 -9.27 -33.65 9.10
N SER A 503 -9.63 -32.37 8.97
CA SER A 503 -8.87 -31.26 9.57
C SER A 503 -9.22 -31.05 11.03
N THR A 504 -8.26 -30.55 11.82
CA THR A 504 -8.46 -30.23 13.23
C THR A 504 -8.04 -28.81 13.55
N VAL A 505 -8.79 -28.16 14.45
CA VAL A 505 -8.46 -26.85 15.01
C VAL A 505 -8.56 -26.94 16.53
N GLU A 506 -7.48 -26.59 17.25
CA GLU A 506 -7.49 -26.55 18.71
C GLU A 506 -8.35 -25.38 19.21
N ASP A 507 -8.03 -24.13 18.85
CA ASP A 507 -8.84 -22.96 19.18
C ASP A 507 -9.29 -22.21 17.91
N LEU A 508 -10.60 -22.05 17.71
CA LEU A 508 -11.17 -21.21 16.65
C LEU A 508 -11.89 -20.03 17.29
N ILE A 509 -11.45 -18.82 16.99
CA ILE A 509 -11.97 -17.57 17.55
C ILE A 509 -12.62 -16.75 16.44
N ILE A 510 -13.93 -16.54 16.54
CA ILE A 510 -14.67 -15.55 15.76
C ILE A 510 -14.69 -14.27 16.59
N GLU A 511 -13.94 -13.26 16.15
CA GLU A 511 -13.81 -11.99 16.87
C GLU A 511 -15.10 -11.15 16.79
N GLU A 512 -15.22 -10.15 17.66
CA GLU A 512 -16.38 -9.24 17.75
C GLU A 512 -16.68 -8.54 16.41
N GLY A 513 -15.63 -8.17 15.67
CA GLY A 513 -15.75 -7.57 14.34
C GLY A 513 -16.15 -8.54 13.22
N ALA A 514 -16.19 -9.85 13.47
CA ALA A 514 -16.47 -10.87 12.45
C ALA A 514 -17.97 -11.26 12.38
N GLN A 515 -18.83 -10.25 12.34
CA GLN A 515 -20.28 -10.42 12.29
C GLN A 515 -20.74 -11.18 11.05
N GLY A 516 -21.74 -12.05 11.19
CA GLY A 516 -22.30 -12.82 10.08
C GLY A 516 -21.34 -13.88 9.50
N THR A 517 -20.34 -14.30 10.27
CA THR A 517 -19.40 -15.37 9.85
C THR A 517 -20.16 -16.65 9.53
N GLU A 518 -19.88 -17.23 8.36
CA GLU A 518 -20.31 -18.58 7.99
C GLU A 518 -19.14 -19.56 8.13
N LEU A 519 -19.19 -20.41 9.17
CA LEU A 519 -18.24 -21.51 9.37
C LEU A 519 -18.88 -22.83 8.96
N LEU A 520 -18.31 -23.50 7.96
CA LEU A 520 -18.67 -24.86 7.56
C LEU A 520 -17.63 -25.85 8.10
N VAL A 521 -18.05 -26.75 8.99
CA VAL A 521 -17.21 -27.85 9.50
C VAL A 521 -17.61 -29.15 8.80
N GLU A 522 -16.80 -29.60 7.86
CA GLU A 522 -17.11 -30.77 7.04
C GLU A 522 -17.09 -32.08 7.87
N SER A 523 -17.63 -33.15 7.27
CA SER A 523 -17.69 -34.45 7.92
C SER A 523 -16.29 -34.93 8.32
N GLY A 524 -16.11 -35.32 9.58
CA GLY A 524 -14.82 -35.79 10.10
C GLY A 524 -13.82 -34.70 10.46
N ALA A 525 -14.13 -33.42 10.22
CA ALA A 525 -13.38 -32.30 10.78
C ALA A 525 -13.75 -32.03 12.24
N GLN A 526 -12.82 -31.50 13.02
CA GLN A 526 -13.00 -31.25 14.46
C GLN A 526 -12.53 -29.85 14.85
N VAL A 527 -13.37 -29.12 15.58
CA VAL A 527 -12.99 -27.91 16.32
C VAL A 527 -13.04 -28.26 17.81
N LYS A 528 -11.93 -28.09 18.53
CA LYS A 528 -11.91 -28.45 19.94
C LYS A 528 -12.53 -27.35 20.79
N ASN A 529 -12.07 -26.10 20.66
CA ASN A 529 -12.68 -24.96 21.34
C ASN A 529 -13.10 -23.92 20.30
N LEU A 530 -14.39 -23.59 20.28
CA LEU A 530 -14.97 -22.56 19.43
C LEU A 530 -15.40 -21.36 20.29
N TYR A 531 -14.86 -20.19 20.02
CA TYR A 531 -15.21 -18.94 20.70
C TYR A 531 -15.96 -18.03 19.73
N ILE A 532 -17.22 -17.72 20.02
CA ILE A 532 -18.09 -16.93 19.13
C ILE A 532 -18.36 -15.57 19.78
N ASN A 533 -17.64 -14.54 19.31
CA ASN A 533 -17.84 -13.15 19.72
C ASN A 533 -18.49 -12.29 18.61
N GLY A 534 -18.53 -12.76 17.36
CA GLY A 534 -19.20 -12.09 16.25
C GLY A 534 -20.70 -12.38 16.21
N GLU A 535 -21.52 -11.33 16.11
CA GLU A 535 -22.98 -11.44 16.03
C GLU A 535 -23.44 -12.23 14.80
N ASP A 536 -24.61 -12.87 14.88
CA ASP A 536 -25.25 -13.58 13.75
C ASP A 536 -24.37 -14.66 13.08
N SER A 537 -23.38 -15.19 13.79
CA SER A 537 -22.48 -16.24 13.30
C SER A 537 -23.22 -17.55 13.04
N GLN A 538 -22.99 -18.16 11.88
CA GLN A 538 -23.62 -19.41 11.44
C GLN A 538 -22.61 -20.55 11.36
N ILE A 539 -22.77 -21.54 12.23
CA ILE A 539 -21.88 -22.71 12.31
C ILE A 539 -22.63 -23.93 11.78
N LYS A 540 -22.23 -24.39 10.59
CA LYS A 540 -22.90 -25.42 9.80
C LYS A 540 -22.02 -26.65 9.62
N GLY A 541 -22.63 -27.77 9.24
CA GLY A 541 -21.92 -28.94 8.75
C GLY A 541 -22.16 -30.23 9.54
N GLU A 542 -21.30 -31.22 9.30
CA GLU A 542 -21.43 -32.59 9.86
C GLU A 542 -20.22 -33.00 10.72
N GLY A 543 -19.27 -32.10 10.96
CA GLY A 543 -18.13 -32.33 11.84
C GLY A 543 -18.48 -32.26 13.33
N THR A 544 -17.46 -32.12 14.17
CA THR A 544 -17.61 -32.12 15.64
C THR A 544 -17.04 -30.86 16.28
N ILE A 545 -17.72 -30.39 17.34
CA ILE A 545 -17.25 -29.31 18.20
C ILE A 545 -17.21 -29.84 19.64
N ASP A 546 -16.05 -29.84 20.29
CA ASP A 546 -15.95 -30.35 21.67
C ASP A 546 -16.51 -29.33 22.67
N TYR A 547 -16.06 -28.07 22.59
CA TYR A 547 -16.52 -26.97 23.42
C TYR A 547 -16.84 -25.72 22.59
N ALA A 548 -17.95 -25.05 22.90
CA ALA A 548 -18.29 -23.75 22.34
C ALA A 548 -18.59 -22.70 23.44
N GLU A 549 -17.97 -21.53 23.36
CA GLU A 549 -18.29 -20.36 24.18
C GLU A 549 -18.96 -19.30 23.31
N ILE A 550 -20.21 -18.96 23.62
CA ILE A 550 -21.06 -18.07 22.82
C ILE A 550 -21.28 -16.77 23.59
N GLU A 551 -20.59 -15.71 23.18
CA GLU A 551 -20.64 -14.38 23.79
C GLU A 551 -21.26 -13.32 22.87
N ALA A 552 -21.85 -13.75 21.74
CA ALA A 552 -22.55 -12.89 20.79
C ALA A 552 -24.00 -13.31 20.55
N PRO A 553 -24.95 -12.36 20.44
CA PRO A 553 -26.33 -12.67 20.08
C PRO A 553 -26.46 -13.18 18.64
N GLY A 554 -27.53 -13.92 18.38
CA GLY A 554 -27.90 -14.34 17.01
C GLY A 554 -27.10 -15.53 16.46
N ALA A 555 -26.15 -16.06 17.22
CA ALA A 555 -25.38 -17.23 16.81
C ALA A 555 -26.31 -18.45 16.57
N GLU A 556 -26.15 -19.10 15.42
CA GLU A 556 -26.87 -20.30 15.02
C GLU A 556 -25.90 -21.45 14.74
N LEU A 557 -26.02 -22.53 15.52
CA LEU A 557 -25.20 -23.73 15.40
C LEU A 557 -26.08 -24.91 14.97
N GLU A 558 -25.87 -25.40 13.74
CA GLU A 558 -26.45 -26.66 13.27
C GLU A 558 -25.74 -27.87 13.93
N ILE A 559 -24.47 -27.71 14.24
CA ILE A 559 -23.65 -28.71 14.95
C ILE A 559 -23.86 -28.52 16.45
N VAL A 560 -24.27 -29.59 17.15
CA VAL A 560 -24.41 -29.57 18.61
C VAL A 560 -23.03 -29.81 19.27
N PRO A 561 -22.46 -28.83 19.99
CA PRO A 561 -21.22 -29.04 20.72
C PRO A 561 -21.37 -30.08 21.84
N GLU A 562 -20.31 -30.81 22.20
CA GLU A 562 -20.35 -31.71 23.37
C GLU A 562 -20.58 -30.92 24.66
N TYR A 563 -19.93 -29.76 24.76
CA TYR A 563 -20.05 -28.79 25.83
C TYR A 563 -20.26 -27.39 25.27
N PHE A 564 -21.03 -26.55 25.95
CA PHE A 564 -21.15 -25.15 25.58
C PHE A 564 -21.47 -24.26 26.78
N SER A 565 -21.02 -23.01 26.70
CA SER A 565 -21.43 -21.91 27.57
C SER A 565 -22.01 -20.77 26.74
N ILE A 566 -22.97 -20.05 27.32
CA ILE A 566 -23.58 -18.86 26.71
C ILE A 566 -23.34 -17.70 27.68
N GLY A 567 -23.12 -16.48 27.16
CA GLY A 567 -22.98 -15.26 27.96
C GLY A 567 -24.26 -14.89 28.71
N GLU A 568 -24.15 -13.96 29.65
CA GLU A 568 -25.32 -13.42 30.36
C GLU A 568 -26.18 -12.58 29.41
N ASP A 569 -27.51 -12.72 29.49
CA ASP A 569 -28.48 -12.04 28.62
C ASP A 569 -28.32 -12.32 27.10
N ILE A 570 -27.66 -13.42 26.73
CA ILE A 570 -27.48 -13.87 25.34
C ILE A 570 -28.41 -15.05 25.03
N GLU A 571 -28.99 -15.02 23.82
CA GLU A 571 -29.77 -16.10 23.22
C GLU A 571 -29.04 -16.60 21.96
N ALA A 572 -28.95 -17.93 21.82
CA ALA A 572 -28.37 -18.61 20.66
C ALA A 572 -29.28 -19.75 20.20
N ILE A 573 -29.20 -20.10 18.91
CA ILE A 573 -29.92 -21.25 18.35
C ILE A 573 -28.94 -22.42 18.23
N ILE A 574 -29.24 -23.53 18.89
CA ILE A 574 -28.44 -24.77 18.80
C ILE A 574 -29.38 -25.91 18.41
N ASP A 575 -29.12 -26.57 17.28
CA ASP A 575 -29.98 -27.62 16.68
C ASP A 575 -31.44 -27.16 16.48
N GLY A 576 -31.59 -25.90 16.03
CA GLY A 576 -32.89 -25.27 15.79
C GLY A 576 -33.72 -24.97 17.06
N GLU A 577 -33.13 -25.12 18.25
CA GLU A 577 -33.73 -24.75 19.53
C GLU A 577 -33.03 -23.52 20.13
N GLU A 578 -33.82 -22.58 20.63
CA GLU A 578 -33.33 -21.42 21.39
C GLU A 578 -32.76 -21.88 22.73
N LYS A 579 -31.52 -21.46 23.05
CA LYS A 579 -30.77 -21.77 24.26
C LYS A 579 -30.30 -20.47 24.91
N SER A 580 -30.20 -20.50 26.24
CA SER A 580 -29.75 -19.39 27.07
C SER A 580 -28.72 -19.85 28.10
N LYS A 581 -28.25 -18.92 28.94
CA LYS A 581 -27.36 -19.23 30.07
C LYS A 581 -27.85 -20.40 30.95
N GLU A 582 -29.16 -20.56 31.11
CA GLU A 582 -29.74 -21.63 31.95
C GLU A 582 -29.59 -23.03 31.34
N ASP A 583 -29.29 -23.13 30.04
CA ASP A 583 -29.20 -24.38 29.29
C ASP A 583 -27.76 -24.90 29.10
N GLU A 584 -26.75 -24.20 29.63
CA GLU A 584 -25.33 -24.50 29.41
C GLU A 584 -24.92 -25.91 29.85
N VAL A 585 -23.98 -26.49 29.10
CA VAL A 585 -23.40 -27.81 29.37
C VAL A 585 -21.90 -27.63 29.52
N LEU A 586 -21.44 -27.47 30.77
CA LEU A 586 -20.03 -27.17 31.04
C LEU A 586 -19.17 -28.45 31.17
N PRO A 587 -17.92 -28.41 30.68
CA PRO A 587 -16.97 -29.50 30.90
C PRO A 587 -16.47 -29.52 32.37
N PRO A 588 -15.88 -30.64 32.84
CA PRO A 588 -15.37 -30.75 34.21
C PRO A 588 -14.29 -29.71 34.55
N ASP A 589 -13.44 -29.38 33.57
CA ASP A 589 -12.41 -28.36 33.62
C ASP A 589 -12.55 -27.52 32.34
N PRO A 590 -13.20 -26.34 32.37
CA PRO A 590 -13.35 -25.50 31.18
C PRO A 590 -11.99 -25.04 30.64
N PRO A 591 -11.84 -24.96 29.30
CA PRO A 591 -10.62 -24.46 28.70
C PRO A 591 -10.35 -23.04 29.18
N VAL A 592 -9.07 -22.71 29.36
CA VAL A 592 -8.68 -21.35 29.70
C VAL A 592 -8.74 -20.55 28.40
N ARG A 593 -9.61 -19.54 28.35
CA ARG A 593 -9.70 -18.64 27.20
C ARG A 593 -8.29 -18.14 26.86
N PRO A 594 -7.87 -18.20 25.59
CA PRO A 594 -6.67 -17.49 25.15
C PRO A 594 -6.79 -16.02 25.59
N ASP A 595 -5.78 -15.48 26.28
CA ASP A 595 -5.75 -14.04 26.52
C ASP A 595 -5.80 -13.37 25.13
N PRO A 596 -6.62 -12.32 24.91
CA PRO A 596 -6.54 -11.56 23.67
C PRO A 596 -5.10 -11.07 23.54
N ARG A 597 -4.32 -11.74 22.69
CA ARG A 597 -2.95 -11.35 22.45
C ARG A 597 -3.08 -9.96 21.84
N PRO A 598 -2.37 -8.94 22.35
CA PRO A 598 -2.31 -7.67 21.64
C PRO A 598 -1.93 -7.99 20.20
N ARG A 599 -2.63 -7.39 19.21
CA ARG A 599 -2.22 -7.47 17.79
C ARG A 599 -0.71 -7.42 17.79
N PRO A 600 0.00 -8.44 17.28
CA PRO A 600 1.44 -8.33 17.16
C PRO A 600 1.66 -7.03 16.38
N SER A 601 2.24 -6.03 17.05
CA SER A 601 2.83 -4.92 16.33
C SER A 601 3.72 -5.56 15.28
N PRO A 602 3.62 -5.20 13.99
CA PRO A 602 4.41 -5.82 12.94
C PRO A 602 5.83 -5.97 13.48
N THR A 603 6.29 -7.21 13.60
CA THR A 603 7.63 -7.48 14.12
C THR A 603 8.53 -6.75 13.14
N PRO A 604 9.17 -5.65 13.55
CA PRO A 604 9.92 -4.88 12.59
C PRO A 604 11.05 -5.78 12.11
N SER A 605 11.07 -6.08 10.81
CA SER A 605 12.17 -6.76 10.10
C SER A 605 13.49 -6.23 10.68
N PRO A 606 14.51 -7.07 10.96
CA PRO A 606 15.69 -6.70 11.74
C PRO A 606 16.21 -5.29 11.38
N ARG A 607 15.80 -4.30 12.19
CA ARG A 607 16.13 -2.89 11.94
C ARG A 607 17.52 -2.64 12.51
N ILE A 608 18.34 -1.90 11.77
CA ILE A 608 19.57 -1.31 12.31
C ILE A 608 19.17 -0.39 13.47
N ASN A 609 19.29 -0.89 14.71
CA ASN A 609 18.77 -0.24 15.91
C ASN A 609 19.72 0.84 16.49
N SER A 610 20.96 0.90 16.00
CA SER A 610 21.92 1.93 16.36
C SER A 610 23.05 2.01 15.33
N ALA A 611 23.59 3.21 15.15
CA ALA A 611 24.84 3.45 14.43
C ALA A 611 25.74 4.32 15.31
N THR A 612 27.04 4.07 15.28
CA THR A 612 28.07 4.89 15.95
C THR A 612 29.13 5.26 14.93
N PHE A 613 29.59 6.51 14.93
CA PHE A 613 30.69 6.97 14.08
C PHE A 613 31.87 7.42 14.92
N MET A 614 33.06 7.41 14.33
CA MET A 614 34.30 7.86 14.97
C MET A 614 34.65 9.27 14.47
N VAL A 615 34.94 10.18 15.38
CA VAL A 615 35.57 11.47 15.06
C VAL A 615 36.93 11.48 15.75
N GLY A 616 37.99 11.19 14.99
CA GLY A 616 39.32 10.95 15.57
C GLY A 616 39.35 9.65 16.39
N GLU A 617 39.70 9.75 17.69
CA GLU A 617 39.68 8.59 18.61
C GLU A 617 38.37 8.49 19.43
N GLU A 618 37.40 9.39 19.22
CA GLU A 618 36.17 9.44 20.00
C GLU A 618 34.97 8.84 19.25
N VAL A 619 34.19 8.01 19.96
CA VAL A 619 32.95 7.41 19.49
C VAL A 619 31.81 8.39 19.71
N VAL A 620 31.09 8.72 18.65
CA VAL A 620 29.91 9.58 18.69
C VAL A 620 28.65 8.76 18.41
N PRO A 621 27.68 8.73 19.35
CA PRO A 621 26.42 8.05 19.14
C PRO A 621 25.52 8.85 18.19
N VAL A 622 24.78 8.15 17.34
CA VAL A 622 23.72 8.73 16.53
C VAL A 622 22.40 8.65 17.33
N GLU A 623 21.76 9.80 17.58
CA GLU A 623 20.47 9.85 18.29
C GLU A 623 19.31 10.11 17.32
N GLY A 624 18.26 9.26 17.33
CA GLY A 624 17.07 9.35 16.47
C GLY A 624 16.11 8.13 16.53
N LEU A 625 14.82 8.33 16.19
CA LEU A 625 13.72 7.32 16.19
C LEU A 625 13.89 6.22 15.09
N PRO A 626 13.22 5.05 15.20
CA PRO A 626 13.39 3.98 14.21
C PRO A 626 12.76 4.37 12.86
N GLY A 627 13.60 4.49 11.82
CA GLY A 627 13.23 5.11 10.53
C GLY A 627 14.33 5.98 9.89
N LEU A 628 15.58 5.87 10.37
CA LEU A 628 16.82 6.24 9.68
C LEU A 628 17.04 7.73 9.37
N ARG A 629 16.79 8.62 10.35
CA ARG A 629 17.43 9.94 10.42
C ARG A 629 18.06 10.13 11.80
N GLY A 630 19.36 10.39 11.83
CA GLY A 630 20.10 10.64 13.06
C GLY A 630 20.78 12.00 13.05
N THR A 631 20.86 12.65 14.21
CA THR A 631 21.60 13.90 14.36
C THR A 631 23.00 13.66 14.90
N ILE A 632 23.97 14.37 14.33
CA ILE A 632 25.36 14.44 14.79
C ILE A 632 25.53 15.76 15.54
N ASP A 633 26.07 15.72 16.76
CA ASP A 633 26.54 16.91 17.48
C ASP A 633 28.06 16.99 17.38
N LEU A 634 28.56 18.08 16.79
CA LEU A 634 30.01 18.28 16.59
C LEU A 634 30.59 19.37 17.50
N ARG A 635 29.79 19.95 18.40
CA ARG A 635 30.18 21.13 19.20
C ARG A 635 31.34 20.89 20.16
N ASP A 636 31.54 19.65 20.58
CA ASP A 636 32.57 19.28 21.54
C ASP A 636 33.92 18.91 20.87
N PHE A 637 33.99 18.96 19.53
CA PHE A 637 35.19 18.60 18.76
C PHE A 637 36.01 19.84 18.38
N ASP A 638 37.12 20.04 19.09
CA ASP A 638 38.01 21.22 18.92
C ASP A 638 38.52 21.41 17.48
N ASP A 639 38.72 20.32 16.72
CA ASP A 639 39.21 20.35 15.32
C ASP A 639 38.12 20.67 14.28
N LEU A 640 36.84 20.62 14.68
CA LEU A 640 35.66 20.90 13.84
C LEU A 640 34.86 22.09 14.38
N SER A 641 35.49 23.02 15.08
CA SER A 641 34.84 24.13 15.80
C SER A 641 34.00 25.09 14.94
N TYR A 642 33.99 24.93 13.61
CA TYR A 642 33.20 25.68 12.65
C TYR A 642 31.90 24.95 12.25
N LEU A 643 31.73 23.69 12.66
CA LEU A 643 30.52 22.89 12.50
C LEU A 643 29.85 22.69 13.86
N VAL A 644 28.52 22.73 13.87
CA VAL A 644 27.71 22.55 15.08
C VAL A 644 27.03 21.19 15.08
N GLY A 645 26.80 20.60 13.92
CA GLY A 645 26.19 19.27 13.82
C GLY A 645 25.78 18.91 12.40
N GLY A 646 24.95 17.89 12.24
CA GLY A 646 24.48 17.45 10.92
C GLY A 646 23.41 16.38 11.00
N THR A 647 22.89 15.99 9.84
CA THR A 647 21.96 14.86 9.70
C THR A 647 22.59 13.77 8.88
N ILE A 648 22.35 12.53 9.28
CA ILE A 648 22.66 11.34 8.50
C ILE A 648 21.41 10.55 8.23
N THR A 649 21.41 9.85 7.10
CA THR A 649 20.35 8.93 6.69
C THR A 649 21.01 7.60 6.37
N ALA A 650 20.44 6.52 6.90
CA ALA A 650 20.86 5.19 6.52
C ALA A 650 19.72 4.53 5.73
N ASN A 651 20.03 3.67 4.77
CA ASN A 651 19.01 2.94 4.00
C ASN A 651 18.99 1.46 4.41
N ARG A 652 17.97 0.71 3.95
CA ARG A 652 17.82 -0.73 4.26
C ARG A 652 19.02 -1.58 3.79
N THR A 653 19.80 -1.10 2.81
CA THR A 653 21.03 -1.75 2.30
C THR A 653 22.30 -1.46 3.14
N GLY A 654 22.18 -0.87 4.34
CA GLY A 654 23.33 -0.57 5.21
C GLY A 654 24.20 0.62 4.77
N THR A 655 23.74 1.40 3.79
CA THR A 655 24.48 2.57 3.30
C THR A 655 24.16 3.79 4.15
N ILE A 656 25.18 4.47 4.68
CA ILE A 656 25.05 5.69 5.48
C ILE A 656 25.43 6.91 4.61
N GLU A 657 24.53 7.88 4.50
CA GLU A 657 24.72 9.15 3.81
C GLU A 657 24.69 10.32 4.80
N ILE A 658 25.64 11.25 4.68
CA ILE A 658 25.59 12.53 5.38
C ILE A 658 24.73 13.48 4.54
N THR A 659 23.54 13.78 5.05
CA THR A 659 22.53 14.60 4.36
C THR A 659 22.60 16.08 4.73
N SER A 660 23.21 16.43 5.87
CA SER A 660 23.57 17.82 6.20
C SER A 660 24.77 17.93 7.14
N LEU A 661 25.53 19.01 7.00
CA LEU A 661 26.54 19.47 7.96
C LEU A 661 26.31 20.97 8.20
N LEU A 662 25.88 21.33 9.40
CA LEU A 662 25.49 22.69 9.76
C LEU A 662 26.64 23.43 10.44
N ASP A 663 26.84 24.68 10.04
CA ASP A 663 27.73 25.62 10.75
C ASP A 663 27.02 26.28 11.96
N ASP A 664 27.72 27.22 12.61
CA ASP A 664 27.20 27.95 13.77
C ASP A 664 26.12 28.99 13.45
N GLN A 665 25.86 29.24 12.16
CA GLN A 665 24.75 30.07 11.66
C GLN A 665 23.57 29.23 11.16
N GLY A 666 23.70 27.90 11.14
CA GLY A 666 22.68 26.97 10.66
C GLY A 666 22.68 26.79 9.14
N GLU A 667 23.72 27.21 8.43
CA GLU A 667 23.86 26.95 7.00
C GLU A 667 24.46 25.56 6.75
N ASN A 668 23.91 24.86 5.75
CA ASN A 668 24.39 23.53 5.39
C ASN A 668 25.65 23.64 4.52
N PHE A 669 26.79 23.36 5.13
CA PHE A 669 28.12 23.32 4.54
C PHE A 669 28.20 22.39 3.31
N LEU A 670 27.35 21.35 3.24
CA LEU A 670 27.30 20.46 2.07
C LEU A 670 26.82 21.17 0.79
N ASN A 671 26.04 22.25 0.90
CA ASN A 671 25.56 23.01 -0.27
C ASN A 671 26.66 23.86 -0.91
N LEU A 672 27.81 23.99 -0.25
CA LEU A 672 28.98 24.71 -0.76
C LEU A 672 29.93 23.80 -1.57
N LEU A 673 29.64 22.49 -1.65
CA LEU A 673 30.40 21.50 -2.40
C LEU A 673 29.80 21.33 -3.81
N PRO A 674 30.62 21.20 -4.88
CA PRO A 674 30.11 20.98 -6.23
C PRO A 674 29.37 19.62 -6.34
N GLU A 675 28.16 19.63 -6.91
CA GLU A 675 27.36 18.43 -7.17
C GLU A 675 28.12 17.48 -8.10
N GLY A 676 28.42 16.26 -7.63
CA GLY A 676 29.06 15.29 -8.50
C GLY A 676 29.38 13.93 -7.93
N GLU A 677 30.04 13.79 -6.76
CA GLU A 677 30.71 12.49 -6.52
C GLU A 677 31.00 12.09 -5.06
N ALA A 678 30.35 12.64 -4.03
CA ALA A 678 30.78 12.34 -2.65
C ALA A 678 29.64 12.41 -1.61
N ARG A 679 28.75 11.40 -1.58
CA ARG A 679 27.67 11.33 -0.56
C ARG A 679 27.39 9.93 0.00
N THR A 680 28.20 8.91 -0.29
CA THR A 680 27.76 7.53 -0.04
C THR A 680 28.92 6.64 0.39
N GLN A 681 28.81 5.99 1.56
CA GLN A 681 29.65 4.87 1.94
C GLN A 681 28.76 3.68 2.33
N SER A 682 28.90 2.57 1.61
CA SER A 682 28.18 1.33 1.88
C SER A 682 28.84 0.60 3.04
N VAL A 683 28.06 0.23 4.06
CA VAL A 683 28.51 -0.62 5.18
C VAL A 683 27.71 -1.92 5.10
N SER A 684 28.37 -3.06 5.03
CA SER A 684 27.69 -4.36 5.08
C SER A 684 27.18 -4.62 6.51
N SER A 685 25.94 -5.12 6.64
CA SER A 685 25.46 -5.68 7.91
C SER A 685 26.46 -6.74 8.41
N HIS A 686 26.74 -6.73 9.71
CA HIS A 686 27.66 -7.66 10.41
C HIS A 686 29.17 -7.37 10.38
N ARG A 687 29.62 -6.14 10.05
CA ARG A 687 30.98 -5.67 10.37
C ARG A 687 30.99 -4.32 11.09
N GLU A 688 31.79 -4.20 12.15
CA GLU A 688 32.27 -2.89 12.62
C GLU A 688 33.16 -2.32 11.50
N GLU A 689 32.66 -1.36 10.73
CA GLU A 689 33.46 -0.60 9.78
C GLU A 689 33.71 0.82 10.29
N GLU A 690 34.98 1.21 10.32
CA GLU A 690 35.45 2.50 10.82
C GLU A 690 35.24 3.59 9.78
N LEU A 691 34.44 4.62 10.10
CA LEU A 691 34.24 5.79 9.26
C LEU A 691 35.10 6.95 9.77
N ASP A 692 36.27 7.18 9.15
CA ASP A 692 37.19 8.26 9.52
C ASP A 692 36.77 9.59 8.87
N LEU A 693 35.86 10.30 9.53
CA LEU A 693 35.36 11.59 9.05
C LEU A 693 36.45 12.67 9.00
N ILE A 694 37.43 12.60 9.91
CA ILE A 694 38.56 13.54 9.93
C ILE A 694 39.47 13.26 8.75
N GLY A 695 39.83 11.99 8.51
CA GLY A 695 40.60 11.57 7.33
C GLY A 695 39.90 11.95 6.02
N TYR A 696 38.59 11.75 5.93
CA TYR A 696 37.79 12.15 4.77
C TYR A 696 37.78 13.67 4.52
N LEU A 697 37.59 14.47 5.57
CA LEU A 697 37.64 15.94 5.48
C LEU A 697 39.07 16.46 5.25
N GLN A 698 40.09 15.77 5.75
CA GLN A 698 41.50 16.10 5.55
C GLN A 698 41.97 15.74 4.14
N GLU A 699 41.60 14.58 3.58
CA GLU A 699 41.88 14.22 2.18
C GLU A 699 41.23 15.22 1.21
N TRP A 700 40.02 15.71 1.53
CA TRP A 700 39.37 16.79 0.78
C TRP A 700 40.02 18.16 0.98
N GLY A 701 40.43 18.47 2.22
CA GLY A 701 41.22 19.65 2.54
C GLY A 701 42.56 19.67 1.79
N GLU A 702 43.18 18.51 1.61
CA GLU A 702 44.40 18.31 0.81
C GLU A 702 44.14 18.37 -0.70
N MET A 703 42.98 17.89 -1.19
CA MET A 703 42.55 18.12 -2.59
C MET A 703 42.29 19.61 -2.90
N MET A 704 42.03 20.41 -1.87
CA MET A 704 41.90 21.87 -1.93
C MET A 704 43.15 22.61 -1.44
N ASP A 705 44.24 21.91 -1.12
CA ASP A 705 45.52 22.49 -0.67
C ASP A 705 46.29 23.03 -1.90
N PRO A 706 46.61 24.34 -1.95
CA PRO A 706 47.36 24.90 -3.04
C PRO A 706 48.77 24.31 -3.09
N GLN A 707 49.14 23.77 -4.26
CA GLN A 707 50.53 23.50 -4.60
C GLN A 707 51.41 24.70 -4.20
N PRO A 708 52.55 24.50 -3.51
CA PRO A 708 53.34 25.60 -2.97
C PRO A 708 53.87 26.50 -4.09
N GLY A 709 53.23 27.66 -4.28
CA GLY A 709 53.62 28.65 -5.28
C GLY A 709 52.57 29.65 -5.75
N ASP A 710 51.28 29.50 -5.43
CA ASP A 710 50.23 30.43 -5.85
C ASP A 710 49.57 31.14 -4.65
N PRO A 711 49.71 32.47 -4.47
CA PRO A 711 49.24 33.17 -3.27
C PRO A 711 47.75 33.51 -3.25
N GLU A 712 46.95 33.13 -4.25
CA GLU A 712 45.59 33.66 -4.43
C GLU A 712 44.43 32.74 -3.98
N THR A 713 44.65 31.54 -3.44
CA THR A 713 43.53 30.64 -3.11
C THR A 713 43.65 29.97 -1.75
N GLY A 714 42.94 30.56 -0.78
CA GLY A 714 42.53 29.95 0.48
C GLY A 714 41.19 30.56 0.90
N VAL A 715 40.26 29.72 1.34
CA VAL A 715 38.81 29.98 1.56
C VAL A 715 38.51 31.29 2.32
N SER A 716 39.42 31.80 3.14
CA SER A 716 39.25 33.07 3.87
C SER A 716 39.15 34.32 2.99
N LEU A 717 39.71 34.33 1.77
CA LEU A 717 39.67 35.50 0.87
C LEU A 717 38.39 35.57 0.03
N TYR A 718 37.77 34.42 -0.24
CA TYR A 718 36.52 34.32 -0.99
C TYR A 718 35.34 34.87 -0.17
N ILE A 719 35.25 34.46 1.10
CA ILE A 719 34.22 34.94 2.05
C ILE A 719 34.29 36.47 2.22
N LEU A 720 35.51 37.04 2.28
CA LEU A 720 35.69 38.48 2.41
C LEU A 720 35.38 39.27 1.12
N ARG A 721 35.53 38.65 -0.07
CA ARG A 721 35.17 39.27 -1.36
C ARG A 721 33.66 39.27 -1.61
N GLU A 722 32.96 38.22 -1.20
CA GLU A 722 31.49 38.17 -1.28
C GLU A 722 30.85 39.23 -0.38
N PHE A 723 31.29 39.33 0.88
CA PHE A 723 30.70 40.30 1.81
C PHE A 723 31.02 41.77 1.51
N PHE A 724 32.15 42.09 0.86
CA PHE A 724 32.63 43.49 0.72
C PHE A 724 33.01 43.93 -0.71
N GLY A 725 32.88 43.07 -1.72
CA GLY A 725 33.21 43.36 -3.12
C GLY A 725 34.71 43.47 -3.43
N GLU A 726 35.07 43.69 -4.71
CA GLU A 726 36.43 43.57 -5.28
C GLU A 726 37.51 44.55 -4.74
N SER A 727 37.20 45.43 -3.78
CA SER A 727 38.07 46.53 -3.35
C SER A 727 38.76 46.34 -1.99
N VAL A 728 39.00 45.09 -1.57
CA VAL A 728 39.73 44.78 -0.33
C VAL A 728 41.20 44.48 -0.63
N THR A 729 42.13 45.21 -0.01
CA THR A 729 43.57 44.87 0.00
C THR A 729 44.01 44.67 1.44
N VAL A 730 44.65 43.54 1.73
CA VAL A 730 45.12 43.19 3.08
C VAL A 730 46.64 43.27 3.12
N GLU A 731 47.20 44.13 3.98
CA GLU A 731 48.64 44.16 4.28
C GLU A 731 48.87 43.92 5.77
N GLY A 732 49.61 42.86 6.11
CA GLY A 732 50.00 42.54 7.48
C GLY A 732 50.81 41.25 7.60
N ASP A 733 51.65 41.14 8.64
CA ASP A 733 52.49 39.96 8.92
C ASP A 733 51.80 39.07 9.98
N LEU A 734 51.54 37.82 9.61
CA LEU A 734 50.82 36.82 10.40
C LEU A 734 51.74 36.17 11.43
N ALA A 735 52.22 36.98 12.39
CA ALA A 735 52.97 36.47 13.53
C ALA A 735 52.57 37.19 14.82
N GLY A 736 51.38 36.83 15.35
CA GLY A 736 51.02 37.08 16.75
C GLY A 736 49.79 37.96 16.97
N ARG A 737 48.66 37.31 17.23
CA ARG A 737 47.46 37.74 17.99
C ARG A 737 47.17 39.25 18.07
N GLN A 738 47.01 39.89 16.92
CA GLN A 738 45.95 40.84 16.55
C GLN A 738 46.32 41.43 15.19
N VAL A 739 45.52 41.12 14.16
CA VAL A 739 45.64 41.76 12.85
C VAL A 739 44.75 43.02 12.88
N THR A 740 45.33 44.19 12.60
CA THR A 740 44.54 45.40 12.38
C THR A 740 44.18 45.45 10.91
N LEU A 741 42.89 45.37 10.59
CA LEU A 741 42.37 45.50 9.24
C LEU A 741 42.03 46.98 8.98
N GLU A 742 42.64 47.59 7.96
CA GLU A 742 42.29 48.94 7.54
C GLU A 742 41.32 48.84 6.34
N ILE A 743 40.04 49.12 6.59
CA ILE A 743 38.98 49.02 5.57
C ILE A 743 38.69 50.43 5.04
N ASN A 744 39.02 50.68 3.78
CA ASN A 744 38.76 51.98 3.15
C ASN A 744 37.45 51.94 2.36
N LEU A 745 36.35 52.30 3.02
CA LEU A 745 35.05 52.45 2.39
C LEU A 745 35.06 53.77 1.60
N GLY A 746 35.19 53.69 0.26
CA GLY A 746 35.13 54.86 -0.62
C GLY A 746 33.82 55.67 -0.47
N PRO A 747 33.72 56.87 -1.08
CA PRO A 747 32.69 57.86 -0.76
C PRO A 747 31.30 57.59 -1.38
N HIS A 748 30.84 56.34 -1.38
CA HIS A 748 29.47 56.00 -1.72
C HIS A 748 29.01 54.82 -0.88
N GLN A 749 28.16 55.08 0.12
CA GLN A 749 26.92 54.33 0.35
C GLN A 749 26.11 54.97 1.48
N ASP A 750 24.92 55.47 1.12
CA ASP A 750 23.73 55.20 1.92
C ASP A 750 23.29 53.79 1.52
N GLN A 751 23.63 52.78 2.32
CA GLN A 751 22.88 51.55 2.56
C GLN A 751 23.48 50.83 3.76
#